data_AF-A0A7T8KJI1-F1
#
_entry.id   AF-A0A7T8KJI1-F1
#
_cell.length_a   1.000
_cell.length_b   1.000
_cell.length_c   1.000
_cell.angle_alpha   90.00
_cell.angle_beta   90.00
_cell.angle_gamma   90.00
#
_symmetry.space_group_name_H-M   'P 1'
#
loop_
_entity.id
_entity.type
_entity.pdbx_description
1 polymer ?
#
loop_
_entity_poly.entity_id
_entity_poly.type
_entity_poly.pdbx_seq_one_letter_code
_entity_poly.pdbx_strand_id
1 'polypeptide(L)'
;METEKRIEKVMGIKDAKKRVLSLEASPDGRFTVALDLQHRVELFDNDYGRLLHVWKGYHHARTAWIFSQETEKDPSVLLLAIYSPRRKKIEIWSPVNKARITEFPVEDPGTFLKSKDDSKFINLVTGDIFSFVVPFSSVHDPLQGIDKFKRTLHKFYRLRPQDEDAEKYLKELLYLIRSAGSQHQQCSLLLELCQSANVSTKQGLFACNSLKGESQGDIISAFIEKLLAIIDLKVHLESIEAQREAFEGSLDEFIVDNFPGNEVAEFSTDIHLSSSVPIEAISFGKFMSFVEINRFCLPEFRSLNGPNLLPFTFHIASGFLETHMQETKRLLSLACPDLDLSRIFFASATQGSLSMDNMGMFAPLLKNFWGYVSQKFETHRLSAKNFFYHSLMNESNLGIMKLWIGFVGEGAEPNEDLLRVSGLVRTYLLLRKNFLQIAQSSVLKDNTFDEVFNKGNGMLPTVIVSWFVESELRLEVAEEFRSNNEFLFPHSLCSDTFYVHFAFSLFAFQSSALVKNPLSFKDIKSILTDKIQTPVLKHRLSAVLWNNFAKGYVRTLLELFKGPSFKDSAHREVGIREDFMSEFFEFLHFIKTFDLYHWEVVEERVDNLIKYDDVSLVEQPFVGDVINGFSRTEEYEYSAGIYFQAIIIIQFMWQFRIEVNPLSLFKPRDLDEIIFLQEEKQHQSSRGMSLGFGGLLSGLGGDIKRHRNAFLEKTSFRLVDLIESGEGDALRREEFDSWATKYYTISGYWNLRSKSKRYVMRDLYKAGYDAAGREMFEPSSFEQDELHELKSIACLRLAKILSQASPSTTAIVNSVKPELIQKLAYCEVFTKDLVDVPIRKTRDLFSLICSVDEDPEMLDYLSIVRSIQDAELE
;
A
#
# COMPACT_ATOMS: atom_id res chain seq x y z
N MET A 1 5.77 -44.12 3.35
CA MET A 1 6.42 -43.88 2.04
C MET A 1 5.44 -43.85 0.88
N GLU A 2 4.77 -44.97 0.54
CA GLU A 2 3.93 -44.99 -0.67
C GLU A 2 2.69 -44.08 -0.57
N THR A 3 2.10 -43.97 0.63
CA THR A 3 1.04 -42.99 0.93
C THR A 3 1.55 -41.54 0.88
N GLU A 4 2.79 -41.28 1.34
CA GLU A 4 3.40 -39.93 1.28
C GLU A 4 3.62 -39.49 -0.16
N LYS A 5 3.98 -40.42 -1.07
CA LYS A 5 4.02 -40.16 -2.52
C LYS A 5 2.66 -39.82 -3.16
N ARG A 6 1.55 -39.89 -2.40
CA ARG A 6 0.20 -39.50 -2.81
C ARG A 6 -0.38 -38.34 -2.00
N ILE A 7 0.37 -37.79 -1.03
CA ILE A 7 -0.06 -36.64 -0.21
C ILE A 7 0.68 -35.41 -0.71
N GLU A 8 0.04 -34.66 -1.61
CA GLU A 8 0.54 -33.34 -2.01
C GLU A 8 0.33 -32.34 -0.87
N LYS A 9 1.38 -31.60 -0.52
CA LYS A 9 1.31 -30.54 0.49
C LYS A 9 0.76 -29.25 -0.14
N VAL A 10 -0.55 -29.20 -0.33
CA VAL A 10 -1.27 -28.06 -0.91
C VAL A 10 -0.97 -26.72 -0.20
N MET A 11 -0.75 -26.74 1.12
CA MET A 11 -0.41 -25.53 1.89
C MET A 11 0.40 -25.85 3.16
N GLY A 12 1.00 -24.84 3.79
CA GLY A 12 1.43 -24.91 5.19
C GLY A 12 1.85 -23.56 5.75
N ILE A 13 1.11 -23.07 6.74
CA ILE A 13 1.38 -21.81 7.45
C ILE A 13 2.58 -22.01 8.39
N LYS A 14 3.52 -21.05 8.42
CA LYS A 14 4.70 -21.05 9.29
C LYS A 14 4.63 -19.90 10.30
N ASP A 15 4.21 -20.20 11.53
CA ASP A 15 4.40 -19.28 12.66
C ASP A 15 5.64 -19.67 13.45
N ALA A 16 6.78 -19.04 13.13
CA ALA A 16 8.10 -19.46 13.59
C ALA A 16 8.35 -19.32 15.10
N LYS A 17 7.41 -18.78 15.87
CA LYS A 17 7.57 -18.52 17.33
C LYS A 17 6.60 -19.33 18.21
N LYS A 18 5.78 -20.22 17.63
CA LYS A 18 4.62 -20.78 18.34
C LYS A 18 4.49 -22.29 18.18
N ARG A 19 3.91 -22.91 19.21
CA ARG A 19 3.55 -24.33 19.26
C ARG A 19 2.06 -24.43 19.56
N VAL A 20 1.38 -25.22 18.73
CA VAL A 20 -0.03 -25.57 18.94
C VAL A 20 -0.11 -26.62 20.07
N LEU A 21 -1.06 -26.42 20.99
CA LEU A 21 -1.37 -27.28 22.13
C LEU A 21 -2.48 -28.29 21.81
N SER A 22 -3.46 -27.90 20.99
CA SER A 22 -4.57 -28.75 20.55
C SER A 22 -5.01 -28.34 19.14
N LEU A 23 -5.46 -29.32 18.36
CA LEU A 23 -6.11 -29.14 17.06
C LEU A 23 -7.43 -29.93 17.08
N GLU A 24 -8.50 -29.29 16.65
CA GLU A 24 -9.83 -29.90 16.57
C GLU A 24 -10.46 -29.56 15.22
N ALA A 25 -10.44 -30.52 14.30
CA ALA A 25 -11.16 -30.43 13.03
C ALA A 25 -12.67 -30.54 13.26
N SER A 26 -13.47 -29.83 12.48
CA SER A 26 -14.92 -29.97 12.50
C SER A 26 -15.38 -31.32 11.95
N PRO A 27 -16.57 -31.82 12.31
CA PRO A 27 -17.07 -33.11 11.82
C PRO A 27 -17.33 -33.16 10.31
N ASP A 28 -17.52 -32.01 9.65
CA ASP A 28 -17.61 -31.88 8.19
C ASP A 28 -16.23 -31.74 7.51
N GLY A 29 -15.14 -31.67 8.29
CA GLY A 29 -13.76 -31.48 7.82
C GLY A 29 -13.45 -30.10 7.24
N ARG A 30 -14.42 -29.17 7.18
CA ARG A 30 -14.25 -27.86 6.54
C ARG A 30 -13.46 -26.86 7.37
N PHE A 31 -13.52 -26.95 8.69
CA PHE A 31 -12.85 -26.04 9.60
C PHE A 31 -11.86 -26.78 10.50
N THR A 32 -10.81 -26.10 10.92
CA THR A 32 -9.96 -26.56 12.03
C THR A 32 -9.81 -25.46 13.05
N VAL A 33 -9.94 -25.79 14.33
CA VAL A 33 -9.57 -24.86 15.41
C VAL A 33 -8.27 -25.30 16.06
N ALA A 34 -7.32 -24.38 16.17
CA ALA A 34 -6.08 -24.55 16.92
C ALA A 34 -6.11 -23.76 18.23
N LEU A 35 -5.54 -24.35 19.28
CA LEU A 35 -5.27 -23.69 20.56
C LEU A 35 -3.76 -23.60 20.75
N ASP A 36 -3.19 -22.42 21.01
CA ASP A 36 -1.73 -22.22 21.05
C ASP A 36 -1.16 -21.85 22.44
N LEU A 37 0.18 -21.91 22.54
CA LEU A 37 0.91 -21.47 23.75
C LEU A 37 0.71 -19.99 24.12
N GLN A 38 0.26 -19.13 23.19
CA GLN A 38 -0.03 -17.72 23.47
C GLN A 38 -1.48 -17.50 23.92
N HIS A 39 -2.21 -18.57 24.24
CA HIS A 39 -3.59 -18.54 24.68
C HIS A 39 -4.53 -17.92 23.64
N ARG A 40 -4.31 -18.26 22.37
CA ARG A 40 -5.15 -17.89 21.24
C ARG A 40 -5.94 -19.11 20.77
N VAL A 41 -7.16 -18.87 20.32
CA VAL A 41 -7.97 -19.82 19.57
C VAL A 41 -7.97 -19.35 18.11
N GLU A 42 -7.51 -20.18 17.19
CA GLU A 42 -7.33 -19.84 15.77
C GLU A 42 -8.26 -20.70 14.91
N LEU A 43 -9.16 -20.09 14.15
CA LEU A 43 -10.07 -20.78 13.23
C LEU A 43 -9.48 -20.76 11.81
N PHE A 44 -9.31 -21.93 11.22
CA PHE A 44 -8.88 -22.12 9.83
C PHE A 44 -10.01 -22.63 8.96
N ASP A 45 -10.03 -22.17 7.71
CA ASP A 45 -10.81 -22.71 6.59
C ASP A 45 -9.94 -23.78 5.91
N ASN A 46 -10.30 -25.05 5.99
CA ASN A 46 -9.51 -26.13 5.40
C ASN A 46 -9.64 -26.16 3.87
N ASP A 47 -10.80 -25.77 3.33
CA ASP A 47 -11.08 -25.70 1.89
C ASP A 47 -10.16 -24.72 1.15
N TYR A 48 -9.86 -23.58 1.80
CA TYR A 48 -9.08 -22.47 1.24
C TYR A 48 -7.71 -22.28 1.93
N GLY A 49 -7.38 -23.10 2.93
CA GLY A 49 -6.19 -23.01 3.77
C GLY A 49 -6.08 -21.75 4.68
N ARG A 50 -6.99 -20.79 4.54
CA ARG A 50 -6.88 -19.46 5.18
C ARG A 50 -7.21 -19.47 6.67
N LEU A 51 -6.46 -18.69 7.45
CA LEU A 51 -6.80 -18.31 8.82
C LEU A 51 -8.01 -17.35 8.79
N LEU A 52 -9.16 -17.78 9.29
CA LEU A 52 -10.41 -17.02 9.29
C LEU A 52 -10.52 -16.03 10.45
N HIS A 53 -10.08 -16.42 11.64
CA HIS A 53 -10.23 -15.64 12.87
C HIS A 53 -9.22 -16.04 13.96
N VAL A 54 -8.89 -15.11 14.87
CA VAL A 54 -8.00 -15.35 16.02
C VAL A 54 -8.59 -14.72 17.28
N TRP A 55 -9.18 -15.54 18.15
CA TRP A 55 -9.66 -15.11 19.46
C TRP A 55 -8.50 -15.08 20.47
N LYS A 56 -8.13 -13.90 20.99
CA LYS A 56 -6.98 -13.71 21.90
C LYS A 56 -7.38 -13.74 23.39
N GLY A 57 -6.48 -14.21 24.26
CA GLY A 57 -6.66 -14.17 25.72
C GLY A 57 -7.57 -15.28 26.28
N TYR A 58 -7.54 -16.45 25.68
CA TYR A 58 -8.31 -17.66 26.02
C TYR A 58 -7.43 -18.65 26.79
N HIS A 59 -6.99 -18.22 27.98
CA HIS A 59 -6.09 -19.00 28.84
C HIS A 59 -6.69 -20.35 29.23
N HIS A 60 -5.98 -21.43 28.91
CA HIS A 60 -6.39 -22.82 29.13
C HIS A 60 -7.78 -23.17 28.57
N ALA A 61 -8.21 -22.47 27.51
CA ALA A 61 -9.49 -22.74 26.88
C ALA A 61 -9.55 -24.16 26.31
N ARG A 62 -10.78 -24.67 26.18
CA ARG A 62 -11.11 -25.90 25.47
C ARG A 62 -12.14 -25.59 24.40
N THR A 63 -12.06 -26.31 23.30
CA THR A 63 -12.99 -26.23 22.18
C THR A 63 -13.87 -27.46 22.17
N ALA A 64 -15.02 -27.34 21.50
CA ALA A 64 -15.85 -28.46 21.10
C ALA A 64 -16.69 -28.05 19.88
N TRP A 65 -16.83 -28.92 18.90
CA TRP A 65 -17.82 -28.75 17.82
C TRP A 65 -19.19 -29.28 18.23
N ILE A 66 -20.24 -28.52 17.95
CA ILE A 66 -21.64 -28.90 18.21
C ILE A 66 -22.50 -28.63 16.97
N PHE A 67 -23.55 -29.42 16.77
CA PHE A 67 -24.59 -29.13 15.78
C PHE A 67 -25.83 -28.56 16.47
N SER A 68 -26.53 -27.63 15.81
CA SER A 68 -27.92 -27.33 16.16
C SER A 68 -28.82 -28.53 15.83
N GLN A 69 -29.92 -28.68 16.58
CA GLN A 69 -30.94 -29.67 16.24
C GLN A 69 -31.61 -29.27 14.92
N GLU A 70 -31.75 -30.24 14.01
CA GLU A 70 -32.49 -30.08 12.76
C GLU A 70 -33.99 -30.00 13.03
N THR A 71 -34.70 -29.19 12.24
CA THR A 71 -36.17 -29.08 12.27
C THR A 71 -36.73 -29.26 10.86
N GLU A 72 -38.04 -29.43 10.72
CA GLU A 72 -38.72 -29.55 9.41
C GLU A 72 -38.58 -28.30 8.50
N LYS A 73 -37.99 -27.19 9.02
CA LYS A 73 -37.81 -25.93 8.30
C LYS A 73 -36.36 -25.49 8.19
N ASP A 74 -35.59 -25.68 9.26
CA ASP A 74 -34.21 -25.22 9.38
C ASP A 74 -33.25 -26.43 9.50
N PRO A 75 -32.28 -26.60 8.57
CA PRO A 75 -31.29 -27.68 8.63
C PRO A 75 -30.38 -27.57 9.87
N SER A 76 -29.77 -28.70 10.26
CA SER A 76 -28.71 -28.67 11.30
C SER A 76 -27.49 -27.84 10.86
N VAL A 77 -26.91 -27.08 11.79
CA VAL A 77 -25.74 -26.24 11.50
C VAL A 77 -24.63 -26.39 12.55
N LEU A 78 -23.40 -26.44 12.06
CA LEU A 78 -22.17 -26.54 12.84
C LEU A 78 -21.84 -25.22 13.55
N LEU A 79 -21.67 -25.30 14.87
CA LEU A 79 -21.24 -24.21 15.75
C LEU A 79 -19.99 -24.60 16.54
N LEU A 80 -19.18 -23.61 16.90
CA LEU A 80 -18.00 -23.78 17.75
C LEU A 80 -18.31 -23.35 19.18
N ALA A 81 -18.16 -24.27 20.14
CA ALA A 81 -18.17 -23.94 21.57
C ALA A 81 -16.73 -23.70 22.05
N ILE A 82 -16.51 -22.59 22.77
CA ILE A 82 -15.23 -22.25 23.40
C ILE A 82 -15.44 -22.09 24.91
N TYR A 83 -14.98 -23.05 25.70
CA TYR A 83 -14.91 -22.93 27.15
C TYR A 83 -13.68 -22.11 27.56
N SER A 84 -13.86 -21.10 28.40
CA SER A 84 -12.81 -20.22 28.89
C SER A 84 -12.75 -20.27 30.43
N PRO A 85 -11.92 -21.15 31.03
CA PRO A 85 -11.89 -21.36 32.47
C PRO A 85 -11.63 -20.07 33.26
N ARG A 86 -10.64 -19.27 32.82
CA ARG A 86 -10.27 -17.99 33.46
C ARG A 86 -11.41 -16.96 33.43
N ARG A 87 -12.36 -17.07 32.50
CA ARG A 87 -13.54 -16.20 32.41
C ARG A 87 -14.80 -16.82 33.02
N LYS A 88 -14.72 -18.04 33.55
CA LYS A 88 -15.85 -18.84 34.08
C LYS A 88 -17.07 -18.85 33.14
N LYS A 89 -16.86 -19.16 31.86
CA LYS A 89 -17.94 -19.25 30.85
C LYS A 89 -17.63 -20.13 29.64
N ILE A 90 -18.69 -20.57 28.96
CA ILE A 90 -18.67 -21.06 27.56
C ILE A 90 -19.18 -19.95 26.64
N GLU A 91 -18.56 -19.77 25.48
CA GLU A 91 -19.03 -18.91 24.40
C GLU A 91 -19.35 -19.78 23.17
N ILE A 92 -20.50 -19.56 22.53
CA ILE A 92 -20.89 -20.26 21.29
C ILE A 92 -20.73 -19.31 20.11
N TRP A 93 -20.04 -19.76 19.06
CA TRP A 93 -19.68 -18.97 17.89
C TRP A 93 -20.13 -19.63 16.59
N SER A 94 -20.60 -18.84 15.62
CA SER A 94 -20.70 -19.26 14.22
C SER A 94 -19.30 -19.23 13.61
N PRO A 95 -18.75 -20.35 13.10
CA PRO A 95 -17.44 -20.35 12.44
C PRO A 95 -17.47 -19.57 11.11
N VAL A 96 -18.66 -19.49 10.49
CA VAL A 96 -18.90 -18.81 9.22
C VAL A 96 -18.92 -17.30 9.41
N ASN A 97 -19.88 -16.82 10.21
CA ASN A 97 -20.13 -15.40 10.41
C ASN A 97 -19.13 -14.76 11.39
N LYS A 98 -18.28 -15.57 12.03
CA LYS A 98 -17.30 -15.19 13.06
C LYS A 98 -17.94 -14.44 14.24
N ALA A 99 -19.26 -14.58 14.39
CA ALA A 99 -20.10 -13.91 15.35
C ALA A 99 -20.38 -14.82 16.54
N ARG A 100 -20.41 -14.24 17.74
CA ARG A 100 -20.77 -14.95 18.97
C ARG A 100 -22.28 -14.97 19.12
N ILE A 101 -22.86 -16.16 19.10
CA ILE A 101 -24.31 -16.40 19.18
C ILE A 101 -24.80 -16.22 20.62
N THR A 102 -24.08 -16.77 21.60
CA THR A 102 -24.46 -16.71 23.02
C THR A 102 -23.27 -16.99 23.94
N GLU A 103 -23.41 -16.74 25.24
CA GLU A 103 -22.46 -17.13 26.28
C GLU A 103 -23.19 -17.59 27.55
N PHE A 104 -22.61 -18.58 28.24
CA PHE A 104 -23.15 -19.18 29.47
C PHE A 104 -22.12 -19.12 30.59
N PRO A 105 -22.45 -18.64 31.80
CA PRO A 105 -21.56 -18.72 32.95
C PRO A 105 -21.35 -20.18 33.39
N VAL A 106 -20.18 -20.50 33.94
CA VAL A 106 -19.79 -21.85 34.39
C VAL A 106 -18.96 -21.77 35.66
N GLU A 107 -19.51 -22.26 36.77
CA GLU A 107 -18.86 -22.22 38.06
C GLU A 107 -17.88 -23.40 38.23
N ASP A 108 -16.60 -23.12 37.92
CA ASP A 108 -15.47 -24.06 38.04
C ASP A 108 -15.56 -25.28 37.07
N PRO A 109 -14.68 -26.33 37.09
CA PRO A 109 -14.28 -27.01 35.86
C PRO A 109 -15.23 -28.08 35.30
N GLY A 110 -16.44 -27.65 34.94
CA GLY A 110 -16.93 -27.79 33.57
C GLY A 110 -16.91 -29.18 32.97
N THR A 111 -17.43 -30.17 33.71
CA THR A 111 -17.76 -31.48 33.14
C THR A 111 -19.22 -31.45 32.70
N PHE A 112 -19.44 -31.40 31.38
CA PHE A 112 -20.78 -31.33 30.79
C PHE A 112 -21.18 -32.68 30.21
N LEU A 113 -22.41 -33.12 30.48
CA LEU A 113 -23.02 -34.22 29.73
C LEU A 113 -23.97 -33.66 28.67
N LYS A 114 -23.81 -34.13 27.44
CA LYS A 114 -24.83 -33.98 26.40
C LYS A 114 -25.94 -34.99 26.70
N SER A 115 -27.19 -34.54 26.71
CA SER A 115 -28.33 -35.47 26.88
C SER A 115 -28.49 -36.36 25.64
N LYS A 116 -29.08 -37.56 25.78
CA LYS A 116 -29.30 -38.49 24.65
C LYS A 116 -30.26 -37.94 23.58
N ASP A 117 -31.10 -37.00 23.96
CA ASP A 117 -32.01 -36.20 23.14
C ASP A 117 -31.35 -34.94 22.55
N ASP A 118 -30.01 -34.89 22.57
CA ASP A 118 -29.06 -34.08 21.78
C ASP A 118 -29.16 -32.53 21.85
N SER A 119 -30.24 -32.01 22.41
CA SER A 119 -30.68 -30.61 22.46
C SER A 119 -30.33 -29.87 23.76
N LYS A 120 -29.69 -30.57 24.71
CA LYS A 120 -29.48 -30.11 26.09
C LYS A 120 -28.08 -30.44 26.60
N PHE A 121 -27.44 -29.44 27.20
CA PHE A 121 -26.19 -29.60 27.94
C PHE A 121 -26.47 -29.54 29.43
N ILE A 122 -26.06 -30.55 30.18
CA ILE A 122 -26.18 -30.60 31.65
C ILE A 122 -24.82 -30.27 32.25
N ASN A 123 -24.73 -29.23 33.08
CA ASN A 123 -23.55 -28.98 33.90
C ASN A 123 -23.56 -29.94 35.09
N LEU A 124 -22.61 -30.88 35.19
CA LEU A 124 -22.56 -31.82 36.31
C LEU A 124 -22.26 -31.16 37.67
N VAL A 125 -21.74 -29.94 37.69
CA VAL A 125 -21.38 -29.24 38.93
C VAL A 125 -22.59 -28.56 39.58
N THR A 126 -23.49 -27.97 38.77
CA THR A 126 -24.66 -27.23 39.26
C THR A 126 -26.00 -27.93 39.03
N GLY A 127 -26.05 -28.92 38.12
CA GLY A 127 -27.28 -29.59 37.69
C GLY A 127 -28.07 -28.83 36.62
N ASP A 128 -27.63 -27.64 36.22
CA ASP A 128 -28.35 -26.80 35.26
C ASP A 128 -28.42 -27.43 33.86
N ILE A 129 -29.59 -27.31 33.24
CA ILE A 129 -29.87 -27.76 31.88
C ILE A 129 -29.93 -26.54 30.96
N PHE A 130 -28.95 -26.44 30.06
CA PHE A 130 -28.87 -25.38 29.06
C PHE A 130 -29.43 -25.86 27.71
N SER A 131 -30.48 -25.20 27.24
CA SER A 131 -31.03 -25.29 25.88
C SER A 131 -31.27 -23.88 25.36
N PHE A 132 -30.83 -23.59 24.13
CA PHE A 132 -30.91 -22.25 23.53
C PHE A 132 -31.43 -22.33 22.10
N VAL A 133 -32.34 -21.43 21.74
CA VAL A 133 -32.80 -21.25 20.36
C VAL A 133 -31.76 -20.43 19.62
N VAL A 134 -31.29 -20.92 18.47
CA VAL A 134 -30.36 -20.21 17.62
C VAL A 134 -31.16 -19.54 16.50
N PRO A 135 -31.13 -18.20 16.35
CA PRO A 135 -31.86 -17.54 15.27
C PRO A 135 -31.23 -17.91 13.92
N PHE A 136 -32.02 -18.42 12.97
CA PHE A 136 -31.54 -18.87 11.66
C PHE A 136 -30.75 -17.78 10.91
N SER A 137 -31.20 -16.53 11.01
CA SER A 137 -30.53 -15.34 10.47
C SER A 137 -29.15 -15.02 11.07
N SER A 138 -28.81 -15.58 12.23
CA SER A 138 -27.46 -15.44 12.84
C SER A 138 -26.46 -16.47 12.32
N VAL A 139 -26.93 -17.43 11.51
CA VAL A 139 -26.22 -18.67 11.18
C VAL A 139 -26.15 -18.92 9.68
N HIS A 140 -27.26 -18.73 8.96
CA HIS A 140 -27.28 -18.92 7.52
C HIS A 140 -26.54 -17.76 6.83
N ASP A 141 -25.43 -18.07 6.20
CA ASP A 141 -24.68 -17.14 5.35
C ASP A 141 -25.21 -17.23 3.92
N PRO A 142 -25.87 -16.19 3.38
CA PRO A 142 -26.36 -16.21 2.00
C PRO A 142 -25.23 -16.30 0.97
N LEU A 143 -23.99 -15.95 1.35
CA LEU A 143 -22.80 -16.12 0.50
C LEU A 143 -22.40 -17.59 0.37
N GLN A 144 -22.76 -18.50 1.30
CA GLN A 144 -22.40 -19.92 1.14
C GLN A 144 -23.09 -20.59 -0.05
N GLY A 145 -24.33 -20.19 -0.37
CA GLY A 145 -25.00 -20.65 -1.58
C GLY A 145 -24.22 -20.22 -2.83
N ILE A 146 -23.75 -18.97 -2.84
CA ILE A 146 -22.98 -18.37 -3.94
C ILE A 146 -21.57 -18.96 -4.02
N ASP A 147 -20.85 -19.12 -2.92
CA ASP A 147 -19.51 -19.72 -2.84
C ASP A 147 -19.52 -21.22 -3.17
N LYS A 148 -20.59 -21.94 -2.82
CA LYS A 148 -20.76 -23.33 -3.27
C LYS A 148 -21.08 -23.35 -4.77
N PHE A 149 -22.03 -22.53 -5.24
CA PHE A 149 -22.37 -22.40 -6.66
C PHE A 149 -21.13 -22.09 -7.49
N LYS A 150 -20.34 -21.05 -7.16
CA LYS A 150 -19.12 -20.67 -7.88
C LYS A 150 -18.04 -21.76 -7.87
N ARG A 151 -17.92 -22.54 -6.80
CA ARG A 151 -17.01 -23.70 -6.76
C ARG A 151 -17.50 -24.87 -7.60
N THR A 152 -18.79 -25.17 -7.62
CA THR A 152 -19.39 -26.18 -8.50
C THR A 152 -19.34 -25.73 -9.96
N LEU A 153 -19.50 -24.43 -10.23
CA LEU A 153 -19.44 -23.81 -11.54
C LEU A 153 -18.01 -23.86 -12.11
N HIS A 154 -16.99 -23.51 -11.31
CA HIS A 154 -15.59 -23.65 -11.71
C HIS A 154 -15.13 -25.10 -11.88
N LYS A 155 -15.79 -26.07 -11.23
CA LYS A 155 -15.59 -27.51 -11.52
C LYS A 155 -16.22 -27.89 -12.86
N PHE A 156 -17.47 -27.47 -13.09
CA PHE A 156 -18.17 -27.66 -14.37
C PHE A 156 -17.39 -27.05 -15.54
N TYR A 157 -16.78 -25.87 -15.37
CA TYR A 157 -15.94 -25.20 -16.38
C TYR A 157 -14.71 -26.00 -16.82
N ARG A 158 -14.24 -26.99 -16.04
CA ARG A 158 -13.08 -27.82 -16.37
C ARG A 158 -13.44 -29.09 -17.15
N LEU A 159 -14.73 -29.32 -17.39
CA LEU A 159 -15.25 -30.47 -18.11
C LEU A 159 -15.69 -30.05 -19.51
N ARG A 160 -15.54 -30.96 -20.47
CA ARG A 160 -16.08 -30.77 -21.81
C ARG A 160 -17.59 -31.10 -21.79
N PRO A 161 -18.40 -30.55 -22.70
CA PRO A 161 -19.85 -30.82 -22.76
C PRO A 161 -20.27 -32.29 -22.99
N GLN A 162 -19.30 -33.21 -23.15
CA GLN A 162 -19.50 -34.65 -23.38
C GLN A 162 -19.06 -35.53 -22.18
N ASP A 163 -18.41 -34.96 -21.17
CA ASP A 163 -17.92 -35.74 -20.02
C ASP A 163 -19.08 -36.01 -19.03
N GLU A 164 -19.27 -37.25 -18.56
CA GLU A 164 -20.46 -37.65 -17.74
C GLU A 164 -20.63 -36.83 -16.45
N ASP A 165 -19.53 -36.41 -15.82
CA ASP A 165 -19.55 -35.54 -14.63
C ASP A 165 -20.17 -34.15 -14.93
N ALA A 166 -20.19 -33.69 -16.19
CA ALA A 166 -20.75 -32.38 -16.53
C ALA A 166 -22.27 -32.34 -16.30
N GLU A 167 -23.01 -33.40 -16.66
CA GLU A 167 -24.46 -33.47 -16.39
C GLU A 167 -24.75 -33.51 -14.88
N LYS A 168 -23.89 -34.19 -14.11
CA LYS A 168 -23.95 -34.30 -12.65
C LYS A 168 -23.67 -32.95 -11.96
N TYR A 169 -22.64 -32.21 -12.37
CA TYR A 169 -22.39 -30.87 -11.83
C TYR A 169 -23.45 -29.85 -12.31
N LEU A 170 -24.00 -29.98 -13.52
CA LEU A 170 -25.12 -29.15 -13.96
C LEU A 170 -26.38 -29.39 -13.09
N LYS A 171 -26.67 -30.64 -12.73
CA LYS A 171 -27.74 -30.95 -11.76
C LYS A 171 -27.46 -30.39 -10.36
N GLU A 172 -26.22 -30.39 -9.89
CA GLU A 172 -25.86 -29.73 -8.62
C GLU A 172 -26.01 -28.20 -8.73
N LEU A 173 -25.63 -27.57 -9.84
CA LEU A 173 -25.83 -26.13 -10.06
C LEU A 173 -27.31 -25.74 -10.10
N LEU A 174 -28.15 -26.53 -10.77
CA LEU A 174 -29.60 -26.35 -10.80
C LEU A 174 -30.21 -26.54 -9.40
N TYR A 175 -29.75 -27.50 -8.60
CA TYR A 175 -30.16 -27.64 -7.21
C TYR A 175 -29.75 -26.41 -6.38
N LEU A 176 -28.54 -25.88 -6.57
CA LEU A 176 -28.05 -24.70 -5.86
C LEU A 176 -28.85 -23.44 -6.22
N ILE A 177 -29.18 -23.24 -7.50
CA ILE A 177 -30.11 -22.19 -7.97
C ILE A 177 -31.47 -22.32 -7.27
N ARG A 178 -32.09 -23.51 -7.28
CA ARG A 178 -33.38 -23.78 -6.62
C ARG A 178 -33.35 -23.58 -5.10
N SER A 179 -32.18 -23.78 -4.47
CA SER A 179 -31.99 -23.63 -3.02
C SER A 179 -31.70 -22.19 -2.57
N ALA A 180 -31.48 -21.25 -3.50
CA ALA A 180 -31.12 -19.88 -3.16
C ALA A 180 -32.32 -19.10 -2.58
N GLY A 181 -32.05 -18.28 -1.55
CA GLY A 181 -33.04 -17.84 -0.55
C GLY A 181 -34.05 -16.78 -1.01
N SER A 182 -33.96 -16.30 -2.25
CA SER A 182 -34.94 -15.42 -2.88
C SER A 182 -34.99 -15.65 -4.39
N GLN A 183 -36.14 -15.42 -5.01
CA GLN A 183 -36.31 -15.58 -6.47
C GLN A 183 -35.32 -14.72 -7.26
N HIS A 184 -35.00 -13.51 -6.78
CA HIS A 184 -33.93 -12.67 -7.34
C HIS A 184 -32.55 -13.37 -7.32
N GLN A 185 -32.19 -14.03 -6.22
CA GLN A 185 -30.96 -14.81 -6.14
C GLN A 185 -30.98 -16.02 -7.11
N GLN A 186 -32.13 -16.68 -7.30
CA GLN A 186 -32.28 -17.78 -8.27
C GLN A 186 -32.07 -17.29 -9.71
N CYS A 187 -32.71 -16.17 -10.09
CA CYS A 187 -32.53 -15.55 -11.42
C CYS A 187 -31.09 -15.08 -11.66
N SER A 188 -30.44 -14.48 -10.65
CA SER A 188 -29.05 -14.01 -10.74
C SER A 188 -28.06 -15.18 -10.96
N LEU A 189 -28.21 -16.28 -10.21
CA LEU A 189 -27.36 -17.47 -10.39
C LEU A 189 -27.66 -18.21 -11.70
N LEU A 190 -28.92 -18.22 -12.17
CA LEU A 190 -29.25 -18.75 -13.50
C LEU A 190 -28.61 -17.91 -14.63
N LEU A 191 -28.55 -16.58 -14.48
CA LEU A 191 -27.87 -15.71 -15.44
C LEU A 191 -26.35 -15.99 -15.45
N GLU A 192 -25.72 -16.10 -14.27
CA GLU A 192 -24.28 -16.42 -14.14
C GLU A 192 -23.95 -17.81 -14.73
N LEU A 193 -24.87 -18.77 -14.67
CA LEU A 193 -24.76 -20.06 -15.37
C LEU A 193 -24.85 -19.90 -16.89
N CYS A 194 -25.86 -19.19 -17.40
CA CYS A 194 -26.09 -19.01 -18.83
C CYS A 194 -25.06 -18.08 -19.53
N GLN A 195 -24.37 -17.23 -18.77
CA GLN A 195 -23.26 -16.39 -19.26
C GLN A 195 -21.92 -17.13 -19.38
N SER A 196 -21.84 -18.39 -18.96
CA SER A 196 -20.62 -19.19 -19.09
C SER A 196 -20.32 -19.55 -20.55
N ALA A 197 -19.11 -19.24 -21.02
CA ALA A 197 -18.59 -19.68 -22.31
C ALA A 197 -18.58 -21.22 -22.50
N ASN A 198 -18.59 -22.01 -21.41
CA ASN A 198 -18.58 -23.47 -21.45
C ASN A 198 -19.98 -24.10 -21.33
N VAL A 199 -21.05 -23.31 -21.17
CA VAL A 199 -22.44 -23.77 -21.31
C VAL A 199 -22.83 -23.64 -22.76
N SER A 200 -22.89 -24.76 -23.49
CA SER A 200 -23.39 -24.75 -24.87
C SER A 200 -24.85 -24.28 -24.93
N THR A 201 -25.26 -23.70 -26.06
CA THR A 201 -26.62 -23.18 -26.27
C THR A 201 -27.70 -24.21 -25.92
N LYS A 202 -27.44 -25.51 -26.15
CA LYS A 202 -28.30 -26.64 -25.77
C LYS A 202 -28.33 -26.94 -24.26
N GLN A 203 -27.21 -26.80 -23.55
CA GLN A 203 -27.16 -26.95 -22.09
C GLN A 203 -27.84 -25.77 -21.37
N GLY A 204 -27.72 -24.55 -21.90
CA GLY A 204 -28.49 -23.39 -21.43
C GLY A 204 -30.00 -23.61 -21.61
N LEU A 205 -30.42 -24.03 -22.81
CA LEU A 205 -31.82 -24.40 -23.09
C LEU A 205 -32.32 -25.53 -22.15
N PHE A 206 -31.49 -26.54 -21.86
CA PHE A 206 -31.82 -27.60 -20.91
C PHE A 206 -31.95 -27.09 -19.47
N ALA A 207 -31.04 -26.22 -19.02
CA ALA A 207 -31.09 -25.62 -17.69
C ALA A 207 -32.37 -24.79 -17.48
N CYS A 208 -32.69 -23.92 -18.44
CA CYS A 208 -33.92 -23.13 -18.45
C CYS A 208 -35.18 -24.01 -18.43
N ASN A 209 -35.29 -25.00 -19.32
CA ASN A 209 -36.45 -25.90 -19.35
C ASN A 209 -36.57 -26.78 -18.09
N SER A 210 -35.45 -27.19 -17.49
CA SER A 210 -35.41 -27.96 -16.24
C SER A 210 -35.84 -27.14 -15.01
N LEU A 211 -35.93 -25.82 -15.11
CA LEU A 211 -36.51 -24.96 -14.07
C LEU A 211 -37.98 -24.63 -14.41
N LYS A 212 -38.28 -24.32 -15.67
CA LYS A 212 -39.64 -24.00 -16.16
C LYS A 212 -40.70 -25.04 -15.79
N GLY A 213 -40.32 -26.32 -15.75
CA GLY A 213 -41.24 -27.42 -15.44
C GLY A 213 -41.80 -27.43 -14.01
N GLU A 214 -41.20 -26.68 -13.07
CA GLU A 214 -41.56 -26.72 -11.65
C GLU A 214 -42.15 -25.38 -11.13
N SER A 215 -41.99 -24.28 -11.87
CA SER A 215 -42.20 -22.90 -11.40
C SER A 215 -43.51 -22.23 -11.89
N GLN A 216 -44.58 -22.97 -12.16
CA GLN A 216 -45.78 -22.43 -12.82
C GLN A 216 -46.41 -21.23 -12.07
N GLY A 217 -46.41 -20.06 -12.71
CA GLY A 217 -47.10 -18.85 -12.26
C GLY A 217 -46.26 -17.83 -11.49
N ASP A 218 -44.93 -17.93 -11.51
CA ASP A 218 -44.04 -17.01 -10.79
C ASP A 218 -43.04 -16.22 -11.67
N ILE A 219 -42.32 -15.31 -11.02
CA ILE A 219 -41.31 -14.40 -11.62
C ILE A 219 -40.19 -15.20 -12.31
N ILE A 220 -39.84 -16.38 -11.77
CA ILE A 220 -38.79 -17.25 -12.31
C ILE A 220 -39.24 -17.81 -13.67
N SER A 221 -40.49 -18.27 -13.80
CA SER A 221 -41.04 -18.70 -15.09
C SER A 221 -41.01 -17.58 -16.14
N ALA A 222 -41.46 -16.37 -15.80
CA ALA A 222 -41.45 -15.24 -16.73
C ALA A 222 -40.03 -14.87 -17.18
N PHE A 223 -39.06 -14.88 -16.27
CA PHE A 223 -37.65 -14.65 -16.56
C PHE A 223 -37.07 -15.75 -17.47
N ILE A 224 -37.34 -17.03 -17.16
CA ILE A 224 -36.91 -18.18 -17.96
C ILE A 224 -37.47 -18.12 -19.39
N GLU A 225 -38.72 -17.72 -19.58
CA GLU A 225 -39.32 -17.65 -20.92
C GLU A 225 -38.69 -16.57 -21.80
N LYS A 226 -38.29 -15.42 -21.23
CA LYS A 226 -37.52 -14.41 -21.99
C LYS A 226 -36.09 -14.88 -22.24
N LEU A 227 -35.45 -15.59 -21.31
CA LEU A 227 -34.15 -16.24 -21.51
C LEU A 227 -34.17 -17.26 -22.64
N LEU A 228 -35.19 -18.14 -22.67
CA LEU A 228 -35.40 -19.11 -23.75
C LEU A 228 -35.55 -18.42 -25.11
N ALA A 229 -36.34 -17.34 -25.21
CA ALA A 229 -36.50 -16.59 -26.46
C ALA A 229 -35.18 -15.94 -26.97
N ILE A 230 -34.31 -15.48 -26.06
CA ILE A 230 -32.97 -14.97 -26.41
C ILE A 230 -32.06 -16.10 -26.88
N ILE A 231 -32.09 -17.25 -26.20
CA ILE A 231 -31.32 -18.45 -26.56
C ILE A 231 -31.77 -18.98 -27.93
N ASP A 232 -33.07 -19.08 -28.20
CA ASP A 232 -33.63 -19.52 -29.48
C ASP A 232 -33.28 -18.54 -30.62
N LEU A 233 -33.29 -17.22 -30.36
CA LEU A 233 -32.83 -16.23 -31.33
C LEU A 233 -31.34 -16.39 -31.64
N LYS A 234 -30.50 -16.66 -30.62
CA LYS A 234 -29.08 -16.96 -30.83
C LYS A 234 -28.88 -18.25 -31.64
N VAL A 235 -29.58 -19.35 -31.33
CA VAL A 235 -29.55 -20.59 -32.14
C VAL A 235 -29.94 -20.29 -33.60
N HIS A 236 -30.92 -19.41 -33.81
CA HIS A 236 -31.33 -19.03 -35.16
C HIS A 236 -30.23 -18.25 -35.91
N LEU A 237 -29.57 -17.29 -35.26
CA LEU A 237 -28.46 -16.53 -35.85
C LEU A 237 -27.24 -17.43 -36.12
N GLU A 238 -26.84 -18.28 -35.16
CA GLU A 238 -25.77 -19.29 -35.33
C GLU A 238 -26.09 -20.24 -36.52
N SER A 239 -27.37 -20.56 -36.75
CA SER A 239 -27.80 -21.37 -37.90
C SER A 239 -27.78 -20.66 -39.25
N ILE A 240 -27.72 -19.32 -39.26
CA ILE A 240 -27.62 -18.48 -40.48
C ILE A 240 -26.15 -18.25 -40.84
N GLU A 241 -25.28 -18.04 -39.84
CA GLU A 241 -23.83 -17.84 -40.04
C GLU A 241 -23.14 -19.08 -40.64
N ALA A 242 -23.68 -20.27 -40.39
CA ALA A 242 -23.27 -21.54 -41.01
C ALA A 242 -23.38 -21.58 -42.56
N GLN A 243 -23.80 -20.51 -43.23
CA GLN A 243 -23.77 -20.34 -44.69
C GLN A 243 -22.79 -19.26 -45.20
N ARG A 244 -21.85 -18.78 -44.38
CA ARG A 244 -20.75 -17.89 -44.84
C ARG A 244 -19.37 -18.30 -44.32
N GLU A 245 -18.51 -18.74 -45.25
CA GLU A 245 -17.08 -18.91 -45.00
C GLU A 245 -16.37 -17.54 -44.92
N ALA A 246 -16.34 -16.92 -43.74
CA ALA A 246 -15.24 -16.09 -43.22
C ALA A 246 -15.64 -15.34 -41.93
N PHE A 247 -15.35 -15.92 -40.76
CA PHE A 247 -14.94 -15.23 -39.52
C PHE A 247 -14.56 -16.30 -38.48
N GLU A 248 -13.30 -16.33 -38.05
CA GLU A 248 -12.87 -17.12 -36.88
C GLU A 248 -12.67 -16.16 -35.70
N GLY A 249 -13.63 -16.12 -34.79
CA GLY A 249 -13.58 -15.36 -33.54
C GLY A 249 -14.42 -16.05 -32.46
N SER A 250 -13.93 -16.09 -31.22
CA SER A 250 -14.68 -16.63 -30.09
C SER A 250 -15.58 -15.57 -29.45
N LEU A 251 -16.47 -16.01 -28.56
CA LEU A 251 -17.38 -15.12 -27.80
C LEU A 251 -16.63 -14.09 -26.92
N ASP A 252 -15.34 -14.29 -26.67
CA ASP A 252 -14.52 -13.46 -25.79
C ASP A 252 -14.30 -12.04 -26.35
N GLU A 253 -14.26 -11.87 -27.67
CA GLU A 253 -14.05 -10.55 -28.31
C GLU A 253 -15.26 -9.60 -28.21
N PHE A 254 -16.40 -10.05 -27.66
CA PHE A 254 -17.68 -9.34 -27.77
C PHE A 254 -18.30 -8.86 -26.43
N ILE A 255 -17.72 -9.20 -25.26
CA ILE A 255 -18.39 -8.99 -23.95
C ILE A 255 -17.46 -8.44 -22.83
N VAL A 256 -16.13 -8.55 -22.93
CA VAL A 256 -15.25 -8.21 -21.80
C VAL A 256 -14.90 -6.71 -21.73
N ASP A 257 -15.72 -5.94 -21.01
CA ASP A 257 -15.20 -5.08 -19.93
C ASP A 257 -16.28 -4.46 -18.99
N ASN A 258 -15.97 -4.42 -17.69
CA ASN A 258 -16.70 -3.78 -16.56
C ASN A 258 -17.96 -4.48 -15.94
N PHE A 259 -18.04 -4.39 -14.60
CA PHE A 259 -19.11 -4.84 -13.67
C PHE A 259 -19.68 -3.62 -12.89
N PRO A 260 -20.55 -3.71 -11.84
CA PRO A 260 -21.56 -4.69 -11.38
C PRO A 260 -22.97 -4.07 -11.06
N GLY A 261 -24.04 -4.87 -10.90
CA GLY A 261 -25.30 -4.41 -10.21
C GLY A 261 -26.60 -5.19 -10.49
N ASN A 262 -27.58 -5.12 -9.58
CA ASN A 262 -28.93 -5.77 -9.59
C ASN A 262 -30.07 -4.68 -9.64
N GLU A 263 -31.42 -4.89 -9.62
CA GLU A 263 -32.35 -5.90 -9.02
C GLU A 263 -33.77 -6.08 -9.67
N VAL A 264 -34.30 -7.32 -9.67
CA VAL A 264 -35.67 -7.93 -9.88
C VAL A 264 -36.79 -7.35 -10.84
N ALA A 265 -37.92 -8.08 -10.91
CA ALA A 265 -39.30 -7.97 -11.47
C ALA A 265 -39.96 -6.60 -11.79
N GLU A 266 -41.04 -6.44 -12.60
CA GLU A 266 -41.81 -7.31 -13.56
C GLU A 266 -42.51 -6.41 -14.65
N PHE A 267 -43.27 -6.82 -15.69
CA PHE A 267 -44.14 -8.00 -15.91
C PHE A 267 -44.20 -8.53 -17.39
N SER A 268 -44.76 -9.73 -17.55
CA SER A 268 -45.63 -10.31 -18.63
C SER A 268 -45.93 -9.52 -19.95
N THR A 269 -45.81 -10.10 -21.15
CA THR A 269 -46.84 -10.99 -21.77
C THR A 269 -46.31 -11.89 -22.92
N ASP A 270 -47.17 -12.79 -23.44
CA ASP A 270 -46.83 -13.95 -24.30
C ASP A 270 -46.93 -13.73 -25.82
N ILE A 271 -46.03 -14.36 -26.59
CA ILE A 271 -46.18 -14.64 -28.03
C ILE A 271 -45.56 -16.01 -28.37
N HIS A 272 -46.35 -16.93 -28.91
CA HIS A 272 -45.83 -18.13 -29.58
C HIS A 272 -45.42 -17.83 -31.02
N LEU A 273 -44.26 -18.36 -31.46
CA LEU A 273 -43.83 -18.33 -32.86
C LEU A 273 -43.58 -19.76 -33.37
N SER A 274 -44.16 -20.10 -34.52
CA SER A 274 -43.88 -21.33 -35.25
C SER A 274 -42.93 -21.06 -36.42
N SER A 275 -42.16 -22.08 -36.81
CA SER A 275 -41.00 -21.93 -37.71
C SER A 275 -41.36 -21.95 -39.21
N SER A 276 -41.53 -20.77 -39.82
CA SER A 276 -41.19 -20.50 -41.24
C SER A 276 -41.50 -19.04 -41.64
N VAL A 277 -40.51 -18.15 -41.60
CA VAL A 277 -40.64 -16.76 -42.07
C VAL A 277 -39.34 -16.33 -42.79
N PRO A 278 -39.38 -15.83 -44.04
CA PRO A 278 -38.18 -15.33 -44.74
C PRO A 278 -37.59 -14.06 -44.12
N ILE A 279 -36.29 -13.83 -44.33
CA ILE A 279 -35.53 -12.68 -43.80
C ILE A 279 -36.13 -11.33 -44.22
N GLU A 280 -36.65 -11.23 -45.45
CA GLU A 280 -37.35 -10.04 -45.99
C GLU A 280 -38.57 -9.61 -45.15
N ALA A 281 -39.15 -10.53 -44.37
CA ALA A 281 -40.26 -10.26 -43.46
C ALA A 281 -39.80 -9.97 -42.01
N ILE A 282 -38.50 -9.76 -41.76
CA ILE A 282 -38.03 -9.01 -40.59
C ILE A 282 -38.13 -7.52 -40.92
N SER A 283 -39.36 -7.01 -40.85
CA SER A 283 -39.60 -5.58 -41.04
C SER A 283 -38.89 -4.76 -39.96
N PHE A 284 -38.63 -3.49 -40.27
CA PHE A 284 -38.20 -2.50 -39.26
C PHE A 284 -39.12 -2.49 -38.03
N GLY A 285 -40.42 -2.80 -38.20
CA GLY A 285 -41.36 -3.00 -37.10
C GLY A 285 -41.02 -4.14 -36.13
N LYS A 286 -40.30 -5.19 -36.54
CA LYS A 286 -39.81 -6.25 -35.64
C LYS A 286 -38.55 -5.84 -34.88
N PHE A 287 -37.65 -5.09 -35.51
CA PHE A 287 -36.55 -4.44 -34.78
C PHE A 287 -37.08 -3.39 -33.79
N MET A 288 -38.08 -2.60 -34.19
CA MET A 288 -38.78 -1.70 -33.28
C MET A 288 -39.59 -2.45 -32.22
N SER A 289 -40.09 -3.67 -32.48
CA SER A 289 -40.68 -4.52 -31.41
C SER A 289 -39.63 -4.92 -30.36
N PHE A 290 -38.39 -5.18 -30.77
CA PHE A 290 -37.25 -5.43 -29.88
C PHE A 290 -36.85 -4.16 -29.09
N VAL A 291 -36.92 -2.97 -29.71
CA VAL A 291 -36.73 -1.69 -28.99
C VAL A 291 -37.91 -1.40 -28.04
N GLU A 292 -39.16 -1.68 -28.44
CA GLU A 292 -40.36 -1.48 -27.62
C GLU A 292 -40.49 -2.47 -26.46
N ILE A 293 -39.67 -3.53 -26.39
CA ILE A 293 -39.55 -4.34 -25.16
C ILE A 293 -38.97 -3.49 -24.01
N ASN A 294 -38.12 -2.49 -24.29
CA ASN A 294 -37.71 -1.49 -23.28
C ASN A 294 -38.84 -0.52 -22.87
N ARG A 295 -39.97 -0.51 -23.59
CA ARG A 295 -41.11 0.41 -23.38
C ARG A 295 -42.16 -0.14 -22.40
N PHE A 296 -42.23 -1.47 -22.25
CA PHE A 296 -43.30 -2.16 -21.51
C PHE A 296 -42.86 -2.87 -20.23
N CYS A 297 -41.59 -2.75 -19.83
CA CYS A 297 -41.21 -3.02 -18.45
C CYS A 297 -42.00 -2.10 -17.50
N LEU A 298 -42.79 -2.69 -16.60
CA LEU A 298 -43.69 -1.97 -15.70
C LEU A 298 -42.90 -1.25 -14.58
N PRO A 299 -43.54 -0.39 -13.76
CA PRO A 299 -42.83 0.50 -12.82
C PRO A 299 -41.84 -0.19 -11.87
N GLU A 300 -42.10 -1.44 -11.51
CA GLU A 300 -41.27 -2.31 -10.69
C GLU A 300 -39.90 -2.58 -11.34
N PHE A 301 -39.86 -2.93 -12.65
CA PHE A 301 -38.63 -3.33 -13.37
C PHE A 301 -37.58 -2.21 -13.47
N ARG A 302 -37.85 -1.00 -12.98
CA ARG A 302 -36.90 0.12 -12.99
C ARG A 302 -35.68 -0.11 -12.09
N SER A 303 -35.78 -0.96 -11.07
CA SER A 303 -34.62 -1.46 -10.33
C SER A 303 -33.75 -2.41 -11.15
N LEU A 304 -34.27 -3.05 -12.21
CA LEU A 304 -33.54 -4.07 -12.98
C LEU A 304 -32.64 -3.49 -14.07
N ASN A 305 -32.45 -2.18 -14.11
CA ASN A 305 -31.35 -1.57 -14.87
C ASN A 305 -30.00 -1.77 -14.14
N GLY A 306 -29.70 -3.02 -13.78
CA GLY A 306 -28.32 -3.44 -13.56
C GLY A 306 -27.52 -3.19 -14.84
N PRO A 307 -26.24 -2.82 -14.76
CA PRO A 307 -25.53 -2.12 -15.85
C PRO A 307 -25.29 -2.96 -17.11
N ASN A 308 -25.73 -4.22 -17.16
CA ASN A 308 -25.35 -5.19 -18.19
C ASN A 308 -26.39 -5.30 -19.34
N LEU A 309 -27.66 -4.97 -19.11
CA LEU A 309 -28.72 -5.15 -20.14
C LEU A 309 -28.68 -4.05 -21.21
N LEU A 310 -28.36 -2.81 -20.79
CA LEU A 310 -28.32 -1.65 -21.68
C LEU A 310 -27.12 -1.72 -22.66
N PRO A 311 -25.88 -2.04 -22.23
CA PRO A 311 -24.74 -2.23 -23.14
C PRO A 311 -24.94 -3.37 -24.13
N PHE A 312 -25.52 -4.50 -23.71
CA PHE A 312 -25.83 -5.62 -24.63
C PHE A 312 -26.79 -5.16 -25.75
N THR A 313 -27.83 -4.41 -25.39
CA THR A 313 -28.77 -3.82 -26.36
C THR A 313 -28.06 -2.79 -27.26
N PHE A 314 -27.17 -1.96 -26.71
CA PHE A 314 -26.38 -0.99 -27.47
C PHE A 314 -25.34 -1.64 -28.40
N HIS A 315 -24.71 -2.76 -28.04
CA HIS A 315 -23.74 -3.45 -28.91
C HIS A 315 -24.43 -4.03 -30.14
N ILE A 316 -25.58 -4.69 -29.96
CA ILE A 316 -26.44 -5.15 -31.06
C ILE A 316 -26.89 -3.98 -31.93
N ALA A 317 -27.31 -2.85 -31.33
CA ALA A 317 -27.67 -1.66 -32.07
C ALA A 317 -26.47 -1.05 -32.83
N SER A 318 -25.27 -1.01 -32.24
CA SER A 318 -24.07 -0.40 -32.86
C SER A 318 -23.62 -1.21 -34.08
N GLY A 319 -23.54 -2.53 -33.98
CA GLY A 319 -23.20 -3.40 -35.12
C GLY A 319 -24.25 -3.32 -36.24
N PHE A 320 -25.54 -3.19 -35.89
CA PHE A 320 -26.60 -2.96 -36.87
C PHE A 320 -26.50 -1.58 -37.54
N LEU A 321 -26.23 -0.52 -36.76
CA LEU A 321 -26.06 0.85 -37.25
C LEU A 321 -24.86 0.97 -38.20
N GLU A 322 -23.74 0.33 -37.88
CA GLU A 322 -22.53 0.31 -38.71
C GLU A 322 -22.75 -0.47 -40.01
N THR A 323 -23.35 -1.67 -39.92
CA THR A 323 -23.66 -2.53 -41.09
C THR A 323 -24.65 -1.89 -42.06
N HIS A 324 -25.60 -1.09 -41.56
CA HIS A 324 -26.68 -0.49 -42.37
C HIS A 324 -26.61 1.04 -42.52
N MET A 325 -25.48 1.67 -42.21
CA MET A 325 -25.33 3.12 -42.00
C MET A 325 -25.96 4.04 -43.08
N GLN A 326 -25.90 3.68 -44.38
CA GLN A 326 -26.53 4.46 -45.45
C GLN A 326 -28.06 4.34 -45.48
N GLU A 327 -28.61 3.17 -45.14
CA GLU A 327 -30.06 2.96 -45.06
C GLU A 327 -30.62 3.53 -43.76
N THR A 328 -29.89 3.41 -42.64
CA THR A 328 -30.17 4.13 -41.39
C THR A 328 -30.26 5.64 -41.64
N LYS A 329 -29.30 6.22 -42.38
CA LYS A 329 -29.32 7.63 -42.79
C LYS A 329 -30.56 7.98 -43.62
N ARG A 330 -30.95 7.13 -44.58
CA ARG A 330 -32.17 7.30 -45.39
C ARG A 330 -33.42 7.31 -44.50
N LEU A 331 -33.55 6.34 -43.59
CA LEU A 331 -34.69 6.20 -42.69
C LEU A 331 -34.76 7.35 -41.66
N LEU A 332 -33.64 7.73 -41.03
CA LEU A 332 -33.57 8.89 -40.13
C LEU A 332 -33.91 10.21 -40.84
N SER A 333 -33.60 10.35 -42.13
CA SER A 333 -33.99 11.53 -42.91
C SER A 333 -35.48 11.59 -43.30
N LEU A 334 -36.19 10.46 -43.19
CA LEU A 334 -37.62 10.33 -43.47
C LEU A 334 -38.48 10.29 -42.19
N ALA A 335 -37.89 9.88 -41.06
CA ALA A 335 -38.52 9.91 -39.76
C ALA A 335 -38.54 11.34 -39.18
N CYS A 336 -39.73 11.95 -39.12
CA CYS A 336 -39.99 13.08 -38.23
C CYS A 336 -39.61 12.65 -36.79
N PRO A 337 -38.88 13.45 -36.01
CA PRO A 337 -37.80 12.96 -35.16
C PRO A 337 -38.27 11.92 -34.14
N ASP A 338 -38.00 10.65 -34.46
CA ASP A 338 -38.18 9.55 -33.53
C ASP A 338 -37.19 9.75 -32.39
N LEU A 339 -37.74 10.05 -31.21
CA LEU A 339 -36.97 10.50 -30.06
C LEU A 339 -36.04 9.40 -29.57
N ASP A 340 -36.45 8.14 -29.70
CA ASP A 340 -35.78 6.99 -29.11
C ASP A 340 -34.73 6.42 -30.07
N LEU A 341 -34.97 6.43 -31.40
CA LEU A 341 -33.89 6.20 -32.37
C LEU A 341 -32.79 7.27 -32.27
N SER A 342 -33.20 8.53 -32.09
CA SER A 342 -32.27 9.65 -31.91
C SER A 342 -31.48 9.52 -30.61
N ARG A 343 -32.09 9.04 -29.52
CA ARG A 343 -31.42 8.70 -28.24
C ARG A 343 -30.43 7.55 -28.38
N ILE A 344 -30.79 6.48 -29.08
CA ILE A 344 -29.89 5.33 -29.31
C ILE A 344 -28.67 5.78 -30.11
N PHE A 345 -28.87 6.48 -31.23
CA PHE A 345 -27.77 7.01 -32.05
C PHE A 345 -26.87 7.97 -31.25
N PHE A 346 -27.48 8.85 -30.46
CA PHE A 346 -26.78 9.77 -29.56
C PHE A 346 -25.98 9.03 -28.48
N ALA A 347 -26.53 7.97 -27.88
CA ALA A 347 -25.85 7.16 -26.87
C ALA A 347 -24.60 6.48 -27.46
N SER A 348 -24.73 5.81 -28.62
CA SER A 348 -23.60 5.24 -29.36
C SER A 348 -22.54 6.28 -29.71
N ALA A 349 -22.95 7.48 -30.15
CA ALA A 349 -22.04 8.59 -30.42
C ALA A 349 -21.30 9.05 -29.16
N THR A 350 -21.98 9.19 -28.02
CA THR A 350 -21.32 9.53 -26.74
C THR A 350 -20.42 8.41 -26.20
N GLN A 351 -20.73 7.14 -26.47
CA GLN A 351 -19.91 6.00 -26.05
C GLN A 351 -18.71 5.74 -26.98
N GLY A 352 -18.49 6.59 -28.00
CA GLY A 352 -17.33 6.51 -28.89
C GLY A 352 -17.40 5.44 -29.97
N SER A 353 -18.51 4.69 -30.09
CA SER A 353 -18.67 3.64 -31.10
C SER A 353 -19.02 4.17 -32.51
N LEU A 354 -19.01 5.49 -32.70
CA LEU A 354 -19.13 6.17 -33.99
C LEU A 354 -17.92 7.09 -34.21
N SER A 355 -17.19 6.87 -35.30
CA SER A 355 -16.03 7.69 -35.65
C SER A 355 -16.39 9.16 -35.93
N MET A 356 -15.41 10.06 -35.72
CA MET A 356 -15.59 11.50 -35.93
C MET A 356 -15.99 11.88 -37.36
N ASP A 357 -15.48 11.15 -38.36
CA ASP A 357 -15.82 11.36 -39.77
C ASP A 357 -17.31 11.11 -40.02
N ASN A 358 -17.89 10.12 -39.33
CA ASN A 358 -19.32 9.86 -39.38
C ASN A 358 -20.13 10.95 -38.66
N MET A 359 -19.69 11.43 -37.48
CA MET A 359 -20.42 12.48 -36.74
C MET A 359 -20.64 13.76 -37.55
N GLY A 360 -19.66 14.16 -38.38
CA GLY A 360 -19.79 15.29 -39.29
C GLY A 360 -20.97 15.18 -40.27
N MET A 361 -21.34 13.96 -40.68
CA MET A 361 -22.50 13.71 -41.55
C MET A 361 -23.85 13.86 -40.83
N PHE A 362 -23.89 13.65 -39.52
CA PHE A 362 -25.13 13.66 -38.73
C PHE A 362 -25.39 14.98 -37.99
N ALA A 363 -24.46 15.93 -38.01
CA ALA A 363 -24.62 17.24 -37.38
C ALA A 363 -25.95 17.98 -37.72
N PRO A 364 -26.46 17.97 -38.98
CA PRO A 364 -27.76 18.58 -39.29
C PRO A 364 -28.96 17.86 -38.64
N LEU A 365 -28.83 16.55 -38.39
CA LEU A 365 -29.90 15.72 -37.82
C LEU A 365 -29.91 15.83 -36.29
N LEU A 366 -28.71 15.82 -35.68
CA LEU A 366 -28.50 16.15 -34.27
C LEU A 366 -28.99 17.55 -33.93
N LYS A 367 -28.78 18.54 -34.82
CA LYS A 367 -29.32 19.90 -34.68
C LYS A 367 -30.84 19.92 -34.54
N ASN A 368 -31.55 19.24 -35.44
CA ASN A 368 -33.02 19.20 -35.44
C ASN A 368 -33.57 18.44 -34.21
N PHE A 369 -32.95 17.33 -33.82
CA PHE A 369 -33.29 16.61 -32.59
C PHE A 369 -33.05 17.47 -31.34
N TRP A 370 -31.91 18.14 -31.23
CA TRP A 370 -31.59 18.97 -30.07
C TRP A 370 -32.50 20.21 -29.95
N GLY A 371 -32.88 20.83 -31.07
CA GLY A 371 -33.88 21.91 -31.08
C GLY A 371 -35.24 21.49 -30.50
N TYR A 372 -35.61 20.21 -30.62
CA TYR A 372 -36.82 19.65 -30.01
C TYR A 372 -36.63 19.25 -28.53
N VAL A 373 -35.47 18.69 -28.17
CA VAL A 373 -35.17 18.20 -26.80
C VAL A 373 -34.89 19.34 -25.82
N SER A 374 -34.07 20.32 -26.24
CA SER A 374 -33.64 21.45 -25.39
C SER A 374 -34.80 22.34 -24.92
N GLN A 375 -35.89 22.40 -25.68
CA GLN A 375 -37.11 23.11 -25.31
C GLN A 375 -37.99 22.39 -24.28
N LYS A 376 -37.70 21.12 -23.94
CA LYS A 376 -38.62 20.26 -23.16
C LYS A 376 -38.06 19.64 -21.89
N PHE A 377 -36.75 19.35 -21.79
CA PHE A 377 -36.24 18.51 -20.69
C PHE A 377 -34.89 18.96 -20.11
N GLU A 378 -34.92 19.54 -18.91
CA GLU A 378 -33.75 19.88 -18.10
C GLU A 378 -32.87 18.65 -17.81
N THR A 379 -33.46 17.46 -17.69
CA THR A 379 -32.74 16.20 -17.51
C THR A 379 -31.73 15.91 -18.62
N HIS A 380 -31.97 16.36 -19.85
CA HIS A 380 -31.06 16.11 -20.97
C HIS A 380 -29.87 17.09 -20.97
N ARG A 381 -30.00 18.27 -20.35
CA ARG A 381 -28.85 19.14 -20.01
C ARG A 381 -27.96 18.49 -18.96
N LEU A 382 -28.56 17.84 -17.96
CA LEU A 382 -27.81 17.08 -16.94
C LEU A 382 -27.09 15.87 -17.56
N SER A 383 -27.73 15.13 -18.46
CA SER A 383 -27.07 14.05 -19.23
C SER A 383 -25.88 14.56 -20.04
N ALA A 384 -25.98 15.72 -20.70
CA ALA A 384 -24.87 16.34 -21.41
C ALA A 384 -23.72 16.75 -20.46
N LYS A 385 -24.04 17.37 -19.32
CA LYS A 385 -23.06 17.74 -18.28
C LYS A 385 -22.30 16.53 -17.74
N ASN A 386 -23.02 15.45 -17.41
CA ASN A 386 -22.43 14.18 -16.97
C ASN A 386 -21.56 13.54 -18.07
N PHE A 387 -22.02 13.57 -19.33
CA PHE A 387 -21.24 13.07 -20.46
C PHE A 387 -19.89 13.81 -20.59
N PHE A 388 -19.86 15.14 -20.54
CA PHE A 388 -18.61 15.89 -20.62
C PHE A 388 -17.67 15.65 -19.44
N TYR A 389 -18.20 15.46 -18.23
CA TYR A 389 -17.40 15.15 -17.06
C TYR A 389 -16.73 13.77 -17.13
N HIS A 390 -17.45 12.74 -17.60
CA HIS A 390 -16.94 11.37 -17.68
C HIS A 390 -16.28 11.02 -19.03
N SER A 391 -16.27 11.95 -19.99
CA SER A 391 -15.56 11.79 -21.28
C SER A 391 -14.05 11.94 -21.13
N LEU A 392 -13.29 11.11 -21.84
CA LEU A 392 -11.85 11.29 -22.03
C LEU A 392 -11.56 12.62 -22.72
N MET A 393 -10.58 13.39 -22.22
CA MET A 393 -10.15 14.63 -22.87
C MET A 393 -9.20 14.33 -24.04
N ASN A 394 -9.78 14.27 -25.24
CA ASN A 394 -9.10 14.15 -26.53
C ASN A 394 -9.71 15.11 -27.57
N GLU A 395 -9.05 15.30 -28.72
CA GLU A 395 -9.51 16.26 -29.75
C GLU A 395 -10.86 15.86 -30.37
N SER A 396 -11.19 14.56 -30.45
CA SER A 396 -12.49 14.06 -30.90
C SER A 396 -13.61 14.57 -29.99
N ASN A 397 -13.47 14.36 -28.69
CA ASN A 397 -14.45 14.78 -27.69
C ASN A 397 -14.52 16.31 -27.56
N LEU A 398 -13.41 17.04 -27.74
CA LEU A 398 -13.44 18.50 -27.87
C LEU A 398 -14.18 18.95 -29.16
N GLY A 399 -14.09 18.19 -30.25
CA GLY A 399 -14.89 18.39 -31.46
C GLY A 399 -16.39 18.25 -31.18
N ILE A 400 -16.77 17.18 -30.48
CA ILE A 400 -18.14 16.95 -30.01
C ILE A 400 -18.62 18.11 -29.13
N MET A 401 -17.84 18.52 -28.13
CA MET A 401 -18.15 19.66 -27.25
C MET A 401 -18.38 20.98 -28.01
N LYS A 402 -17.61 21.25 -29.07
CA LYS A 402 -17.80 22.46 -29.91
C LYS A 402 -19.12 22.43 -30.67
N LEU A 403 -19.51 21.28 -31.23
CA LEU A 403 -20.82 21.10 -31.89
C LEU A 403 -21.96 21.33 -30.88
N TRP A 404 -21.84 20.76 -29.69
CA TRP A 404 -22.79 20.95 -28.59
C TRP A 404 -22.96 22.42 -28.17
N ILE A 405 -21.87 23.16 -27.99
CA ILE A 405 -21.94 24.58 -27.62
C ILE A 405 -22.61 25.39 -28.73
N GLY A 406 -22.36 25.08 -30.01
CA GLY A 406 -23.10 25.64 -31.13
C GLY A 406 -24.61 25.34 -31.06
N PHE A 407 -24.99 24.08 -30.80
CA PHE A 407 -26.40 23.69 -30.70
C PHE A 407 -27.14 24.27 -29.48
N VAL A 408 -26.43 24.63 -28.41
CA VAL A 408 -27.03 25.34 -27.26
C VAL A 408 -27.10 26.85 -27.51
N GLY A 409 -26.08 27.45 -28.13
CA GLY A 409 -25.98 28.90 -28.35
C GLY A 409 -26.89 29.47 -29.44
N GLU A 410 -27.47 28.65 -30.33
CA GLU A 410 -28.38 29.12 -31.38
C GLU A 410 -29.79 29.54 -30.90
N GLY A 411 -30.10 29.40 -29.60
CA GLY A 411 -31.42 29.77 -29.05
C GLY A 411 -31.45 30.32 -27.63
N ALA A 412 -30.31 30.39 -26.94
CA ALA A 412 -30.15 30.97 -25.62
C ALA A 412 -28.70 31.50 -25.48
N GLU A 413 -28.46 32.40 -24.53
CA GLU A 413 -27.09 32.76 -24.19
C GLU A 413 -26.34 31.48 -23.71
N PRO A 414 -25.14 31.19 -24.25
CA PRO A 414 -24.42 29.97 -23.93
C PRO A 414 -24.01 30.00 -22.45
N ASN A 415 -24.43 28.98 -21.69
CA ASN A 415 -24.11 28.86 -20.27
C ASN A 415 -22.60 29.00 -20.05
N GLU A 416 -22.21 29.94 -19.18
CA GLU A 416 -20.82 30.26 -18.86
C GLU A 416 -20.03 29.01 -18.41
N ASP A 417 -20.67 28.07 -17.70
CA ASP A 417 -20.12 26.75 -17.38
C ASP A 417 -19.55 26.04 -18.62
N LEU A 418 -20.31 25.98 -19.73
CA LEU A 418 -19.93 25.22 -20.92
C LEU A 418 -18.80 25.90 -21.69
N LEU A 419 -18.79 27.24 -21.73
CA LEU A 419 -17.69 28.00 -22.32
C LEU A 419 -16.41 27.85 -21.49
N ARG A 420 -16.52 27.93 -20.15
CA ARG A 420 -15.42 27.68 -19.20
C ARG A 420 -14.85 26.27 -19.37
N VAL A 421 -15.70 25.24 -19.33
CA VAL A 421 -15.33 23.83 -19.49
C VAL A 421 -14.64 23.57 -20.85
N SER A 422 -15.17 24.10 -21.95
CA SER A 422 -14.53 23.96 -23.28
C SER A 422 -13.21 24.73 -23.40
N GLY A 423 -13.08 25.87 -22.71
CA GLY A 423 -11.80 26.57 -22.53
C GLY A 423 -10.78 25.68 -21.83
N LEU A 424 -11.13 25.15 -20.65
CA LEU A 424 -10.27 24.28 -19.84
C LEU A 424 -9.80 23.03 -20.60
N VAL A 425 -10.71 22.32 -21.28
CA VAL A 425 -10.36 21.14 -22.11
C VAL A 425 -9.39 21.53 -23.24
N ARG A 426 -9.62 22.65 -23.92
CA ARG A 426 -8.71 23.13 -24.99
C ARG A 426 -7.32 23.48 -24.45
N THR A 427 -7.24 24.13 -23.30
CA THR A 427 -5.99 24.49 -22.63
C THR A 427 -5.23 23.24 -22.17
N TYR A 428 -5.93 22.26 -21.59
CA TYR A 428 -5.37 20.95 -21.21
C TYR A 428 -4.83 20.17 -22.41
N LEU A 429 -5.55 20.13 -23.53
CA LEU A 429 -5.08 19.46 -24.74
C LEU A 429 -3.85 20.13 -25.36
N LEU A 430 -3.73 21.45 -25.26
CA LEU A 430 -2.51 22.18 -25.65
C LEU A 430 -1.31 21.78 -24.76
N LEU A 431 -1.49 21.67 -23.45
CA LEU A 431 -0.45 21.18 -22.53
C LEU A 431 -0.02 19.75 -22.86
N ARG A 432 -0.99 18.84 -23.03
CA ARG A 432 -0.72 17.44 -23.38
C ARG A 432 0.04 17.33 -24.71
N LYS A 433 -0.32 18.14 -25.71
CA LYS A 433 0.39 18.23 -26.98
C LYS A 433 1.82 18.75 -26.82
N ASN A 434 2.01 19.82 -26.05
CA ASN A 434 3.33 20.40 -25.80
C ASN A 434 4.23 19.44 -25.00
N PHE A 435 3.66 18.65 -24.09
CA PHE A 435 4.38 17.57 -23.40
C PHE A 435 4.82 16.47 -24.38
N LEU A 436 3.90 15.95 -25.20
CA LEU A 436 4.19 14.87 -26.15
C LEU A 436 5.30 15.26 -27.16
N GLN A 437 5.38 16.54 -27.53
CA GLN A 437 6.46 17.07 -28.37
C GLN A 437 7.85 17.04 -27.70
N ILE A 438 7.90 17.21 -26.38
CA ILE A 438 9.15 17.19 -25.59
C ILE A 438 9.53 15.75 -25.22
N ALA A 439 8.56 14.96 -24.76
CA ALA A 439 8.78 13.62 -24.22
C ALA A 439 9.12 12.56 -25.28
N GLN A 440 8.76 12.80 -26.55
CA GLN A 440 8.86 11.84 -27.67
C GLN A 440 8.11 10.51 -27.46
N SER A 441 7.36 10.37 -26.36
CA SER A 441 6.46 9.24 -26.10
C SER A 441 5.19 9.33 -26.97
N SER A 442 4.71 8.18 -27.43
CA SER A 442 3.44 8.05 -28.17
C SER A 442 2.23 7.79 -27.28
N VAL A 443 2.42 7.48 -25.99
CA VAL A 443 1.34 7.09 -25.07
C VAL A 443 1.42 7.90 -23.78
N LEU A 444 0.32 8.58 -23.47
CA LEU A 444 -0.02 9.10 -22.15
C LEU A 444 -1.40 8.58 -21.79
N LYS A 445 -1.62 8.18 -20.54
CA LYS A 445 -2.96 7.82 -20.03
C LYS A 445 -3.95 8.94 -20.36
N ASP A 446 -5.06 8.59 -21.02
CA ASP A 446 -6.20 9.49 -21.16
C ASP A 446 -6.82 9.78 -19.79
N ASN A 447 -7.21 11.03 -19.56
CA ASN A 447 -7.91 11.43 -18.34
C ASN A 447 -9.22 12.12 -18.70
N THR A 448 -10.23 11.89 -17.89
CA THR A 448 -11.54 12.54 -17.98
C THR A 448 -11.48 13.98 -17.46
N PHE A 449 -12.45 14.81 -17.84
CA PHE A 449 -12.59 16.16 -17.24
C PHE A 449 -12.75 16.06 -15.71
N ASP A 450 -13.53 15.09 -15.24
CA ASP A 450 -13.76 14.85 -13.82
C ASP A 450 -12.45 14.55 -13.05
N GLU A 451 -11.58 13.71 -13.61
CA GLU A 451 -10.27 13.39 -13.02
C GLU A 451 -9.32 14.58 -12.90
N VAL A 452 -9.33 15.50 -13.86
CA VAL A 452 -8.36 16.63 -13.91
C VAL A 452 -8.89 17.87 -13.18
N PHE A 453 -10.20 18.11 -13.23
CA PHE A 453 -10.81 19.36 -12.80
C PHE A 453 -11.84 19.22 -11.67
N ASN A 454 -12.66 18.16 -11.60
CA ASN A 454 -13.69 18.06 -10.54
C ASN A 454 -13.16 17.46 -9.22
N LYS A 455 -12.07 16.69 -9.25
CA LYS A 455 -11.47 16.06 -8.05
C LYS A 455 -10.57 17.01 -7.23
N GLY A 456 -10.91 18.31 -7.22
CA GLY A 456 -10.20 19.37 -6.52
C GLY A 456 -9.16 20.10 -7.37
N ASN A 457 -8.94 21.39 -7.07
CA ASN A 457 -8.08 22.29 -7.85
C ASN A 457 -6.60 21.82 -7.95
N GLY A 458 -6.12 21.00 -7.01
CA GLY A 458 -4.77 20.43 -7.04
C GLY A 458 -4.56 19.23 -7.99
N MET A 459 -5.60 18.73 -8.65
CA MET A 459 -5.47 17.58 -9.56
C MET A 459 -4.73 17.91 -10.85
N LEU A 460 -5.00 19.07 -11.46
CA LEU A 460 -4.33 19.51 -12.68
C LEU A 460 -2.79 19.48 -12.60
N PRO A 461 -2.12 20.15 -11.63
CA PRO A 461 -0.66 20.09 -11.52
C PRO A 461 -0.17 18.67 -11.20
N THR A 462 -0.95 17.86 -10.48
CA THR A 462 -0.59 16.46 -10.18
C THR A 462 -0.58 15.59 -11.43
N VAL A 463 -1.58 15.71 -12.30
CA VAL A 463 -1.66 14.96 -13.57
C VAL A 463 -0.57 15.40 -14.53
N ILE A 464 -0.27 16.70 -14.61
CA ILE A 464 0.84 17.21 -15.44
C ILE A 464 2.19 16.68 -14.91
N VAL A 465 2.39 16.68 -13.59
CA VAL A 465 3.59 16.13 -12.95
C VAL A 465 3.70 14.61 -13.18
N SER A 466 2.60 13.85 -13.10
CA SER A 466 2.64 12.40 -13.25
C SER A 466 3.15 11.99 -14.63
N TRP A 467 2.86 12.76 -15.69
CA TRP A 467 3.43 12.54 -17.02
C TRP A 467 4.97 12.53 -17.02
N PHE A 468 5.64 13.43 -16.27
CA PHE A 468 7.09 13.46 -16.17
C PHE A 468 7.64 12.28 -15.38
N VAL A 469 7.00 11.92 -14.27
CA VAL A 469 7.42 10.82 -13.40
C VAL A 469 7.22 9.45 -14.07
N GLU A 470 6.08 9.24 -14.72
CA GLU A 470 5.75 8.04 -15.51
C GLU A 470 6.64 7.87 -16.74
N SER A 471 7.13 8.99 -17.31
CA SER A 471 8.04 9.00 -18.47
C SER A 471 9.54 9.04 -18.09
N GLU A 472 9.87 8.94 -16.79
CA GLU A 472 11.23 9.09 -16.23
C GLU A 472 12.01 10.33 -16.72
N LEU A 473 11.29 11.43 -17.01
CA LEU A 473 11.89 12.68 -17.50
C LEU A 473 12.56 13.47 -16.37
N ARG A 474 13.71 14.07 -16.68
CA ARG A 474 14.50 14.83 -15.70
C ARG A 474 13.86 16.16 -15.33
N LEU A 475 14.25 16.68 -14.16
CA LEU A 475 13.75 17.93 -13.60
C LEU A 475 13.96 19.15 -14.52
N GLU A 476 15.04 19.22 -15.30
CA GLU A 476 15.30 20.33 -16.22
C GLU A 476 14.30 20.36 -17.38
N VAL A 477 13.84 19.19 -17.84
CA VAL A 477 12.83 19.05 -18.90
C VAL A 477 11.45 19.49 -18.39
N ALA A 478 11.15 19.20 -17.12
CA ALA A 478 9.96 19.68 -16.44
C ALA A 478 10.00 21.21 -16.22
N GLU A 479 11.16 21.77 -15.89
CA GLU A 479 11.37 23.21 -15.74
C GLU A 479 11.19 23.99 -17.05
N GLU A 480 11.72 23.47 -18.16
CA GLU A 480 11.51 24.03 -19.50
C GLU A 480 10.02 23.98 -19.89
N PHE A 481 9.38 22.81 -19.76
CA PHE A 481 7.94 22.70 -20.04
C PHE A 481 7.12 23.66 -19.18
N ARG A 482 7.34 23.69 -17.87
CA ARG A 482 6.62 24.57 -16.93
C ARG A 482 6.76 26.02 -17.36
N SER A 483 7.98 26.49 -17.61
CA SER A 483 8.26 27.88 -18.00
C SER A 483 7.66 28.25 -19.36
N ASN A 484 7.65 27.31 -20.32
CA ASN A 484 7.02 27.50 -21.63
C ASN A 484 5.48 27.43 -21.62
N ASN A 485 4.86 27.02 -20.50
CA ASN A 485 3.41 26.79 -20.41
C ASN A 485 2.72 27.47 -19.23
N GLU A 486 3.45 28.14 -18.34
CA GLU A 486 2.94 28.79 -17.12
C GLU A 486 1.75 29.73 -17.40
N PHE A 487 1.76 30.43 -18.54
CA PHE A 487 0.67 31.33 -18.98
C PHE A 487 -0.68 30.64 -19.23
N LEU A 488 -0.71 29.31 -19.35
CA LEU A 488 -1.94 28.53 -19.58
C LEU A 488 -2.70 28.25 -18.27
N PHE A 489 -1.99 28.13 -17.14
CA PHE A 489 -2.53 27.95 -15.79
C PHE A 489 -1.61 28.60 -14.75
N PRO A 490 -1.67 29.94 -14.61
CA PRO A 490 -0.65 30.74 -13.90
C PRO A 490 -0.49 30.43 -12.40
N HIS A 491 -1.46 29.81 -11.74
CA HIS A 491 -1.33 29.43 -10.34
C HIS A 491 -0.89 27.97 -10.17
N SER A 492 -1.40 27.05 -11.00
CA SER A 492 -1.07 25.63 -10.96
C SER A 492 0.32 25.32 -11.51
N LEU A 493 0.79 26.09 -12.48
CA LEU A 493 2.12 25.98 -13.09
C LEU A 493 3.12 27.02 -12.57
N CYS A 494 2.74 27.81 -11.56
CA CYS A 494 3.68 28.68 -10.84
C CYS A 494 4.80 27.84 -10.23
N SER A 495 6.02 28.40 -10.12
CA SER A 495 7.22 27.69 -9.67
C SER A 495 6.97 26.85 -8.40
N ASP A 496 6.55 27.50 -7.32
CA ASP A 496 6.41 26.84 -6.02
C ASP A 496 5.27 25.80 -6.00
N THR A 497 4.11 26.07 -6.61
CA THR A 497 3.02 25.08 -6.73
C THR A 497 3.45 23.87 -7.54
N PHE A 498 4.06 24.07 -8.72
CA PHE A 498 4.49 22.99 -9.60
C PHE A 498 5.55 22.10 -8.93
N TYR A 499 6.59 22.70 -8.34
CA TYR A 499 7.67 21.94 -7.70
C TYR A 499 7.24 21.26 -6.40
N VAL A 500 6.29 21.82 -5.64
CA VAL A 500 5.65 21.10 -4.51
C VAL A 500 4.99 19.80 -4.98
N HIS A 501 4.22 19.85 -6.07
CA HIS A 501 3.60 18.66 -6.63
C HIS A 501 4.64 17.70 -7.23
N PHE A 502 5.70 18.21 -7.86
CA PHE A 502 6.78 17.40 -8.42
C PHE A 502 7.49 16.57 -7.34
N ALA A 503 7.93 17.19 -6.24
CA ALA A 503 8.57 16.48 -5.14
C ALA A 503 7.63 15.50 -4.42
N PHE A 504 6.33 15.85 -4.27
CA PHE A 504 5.35 14.94 -3.68
C PHE A 504 5.12 13.69 -4.55
N SER A 505 4.93 13.87 -5.86
CA SER A 505 4.70 12.76 -6.79
C SER A 505 5.94 11.88 -6.98
N LEU A 506 7.16 12.44 -7.00
CA LEU A 506 8.39 11.65 -7.00
C LEU A 506 8.45 10.71 -5.77
N PHE A 507 8.11 11.22 -4.58
CA PHE A 507 8.10 10.40 -3.37
C PHE A 507 6.96 9.37 -3.39
N ALA A 508 5.75 9.77 -3.80
CA ALA A 508 4.60 8.86 -3.90
C ALA A 508 4.87 7.71 -4.87
N PHE A 509 5.50 7.97 -6.02
CA PHE A 509 5.86 6.96 -7.01
C PHE A 509 6.93 5.97 -6.49
N GLN A 510 7.91 6.44 -5.71
CA GLN A 510 8.84 5.54 -5.00
C GLN A 510 8.15 4.61 -3.98
N SER A 511 6.93 4.93 -3.53
CA SER A 511 6.20 4.08 -2.56
C SER A 511 5.45 2.93 -3.23
N SER A 512 5.08 3.06 -4.51
CA SER A 512 4.32 2.08 -5.27
C SER A 512 5.16 1.24 -6.24
N ALA A 513 6.22 1.81 -6.82
CA ALA A 513 7.09 1.11 -7.77
C ALA A 513 8.20 0.29 -7.06
N LEU A 514 8.36 -0.98 -7.46
CA LEU A 514 9.48 -1.84 -7.05
C LEU A 514 10.85 -1.42 -7.62
N VAL A 515 10.91 -0.35 -8.40
CA VAL A 515 12.12 0.20 -9.02
C VAL A 515 12.37 1.61 -8.45
N LYS A 516 13.12 1.67 -7.34
CA LYS A 516 13.45 2.94 -6.69
C LYS A 516 14.67 3.59 -7.35
N ASN A 517 14.39 4.46 -8.31
CA ASN A 517 15.37 5.23 -9.04
C ASN A 517 16.02 6.31 -8.12
N PRO A 518 17.32 6.21 -7.78
CA PRO A 518 17.97 7.10 -6.80
C PRO A 518 18.14 8.54 -7.31
N LEU A 519 17.98 8.80 -8.62
CA LEU A 519 18.02 10.15 -9.18
C LEU A 519 16.96 11.05 -8.53
N SER A 520 15.76 10.51 -8.30
CA SER A 520 14.67 11.23 -7.64
C SER A 520 14.97 11.72 -6.22
N PHE A 521 15.93 11.11 -5.49
CA PHE A 521 16.42 11.68 -4.21
C PHE A 521 17.19 13.00 -4.41
N LYS A 522 17.92 13.11 -5.52
CA LYS A 522 18.71 14.28 -5.90
C LYS A 522 17.78 15.37 -6.46
N ASP A 523 16.77 14.97 -7.23
CA ASP A 523 15.73 15.87 -7.74
C ASP A 523 14.89 16.47 -6.60
N ILE A 524 14.38 15.65 -5.66
CA ILE A 524 13.65 16.15 -4.47
C ILE A 524 14.55 17.07 -3.63
N LYS A 525 15.84 16.77 -3.51
CA LYS A 525 16.80 17.63 -2.81
C LYS A 525 16.95 19.00 -3.49
N SER A 526 17.18 19.05 -4.79
CA SER A 526 17.31 20.30 -5.55
C SER A 526 15.99 21.08 -5.60
N ILE A 527 14.84 20.40 -5.65
CA ILE A 527 13.52 21.04 -5.54
C ILE A 527 13.41 21.81 -4.21
N LEU A 528 13.76 21.15 -3.10
CA LEU A 528 13.71 21.74 -1.76
C LEU A 528 14.74 22.86 -1.59
N THR A 529 16.00 22.66 -1.96
CA THR A 529 17.05 23.66 -1.76
C THR A 529 16.94 24.84 -2.73
N ASP A 530 16.72 24.59 -4.02
CA ASP A 530 17.02 25.54 -5.10
C ASP A 530 15.77 26.06 -5.82
N LYS A 531 14.77 25.19 -6.07
CA LYS A 531 13.65 25.51 -6.98
C LYS A 531 12.47 26.19 -6.30
N ILE A 532 12.00 25.68 -5.17
CA ILE A 532 11.01 26.38 -4.35
C ILE A 532 11.67 27.66 -3.82
N GLN A 533 10.99 28.80 -3.86
CA GLN A 533 11.53 30.06 -3.35
C GLN A 533 11.05 30.36 -1.94
N THR A 534 9.80 30.05 -1.62
CA THR A 534 9.17 30.41 -0.34
C THR A 534 9.70 29.54 0.82
N PRO A 535 10.39 30.09 1.85
CA PRO A 535 10.97 29.30 2.94
C PRO A 535 9.94 28.53 3.78
N VAL A 536 8.73 29.09 3.92
CA VAL A 536 7.61 28.42 4.59
C VAL A 536 7.19 27.17 3.83
N LEU A 537 7.20 27.18 2.49
CA LEU A 537 6.90 26.00 1.68
C LEU A 537 8.03 24.97 1.74
N LYS A 538 9.30 25.40 1.78
CA LYS A 538 10.44 24.51 2.03
C LYS A 538 10.26 23.69 3.31
N HIS A 539 9.99 24.36 4.43
CA HIS A 539 9.69 23.70 5.70
C HIS A 539 8.47 22.78 5.58
N ARG A 540 7.29 23.32 5.23
CA ARG A 540 6.03 22.56 5.30
C ARG A 540 5.97 21.38 4.33
N LEU A 541 6.54 21.51 3.11
CA LEU A 541 6.69 20.37 2.20
C LEU A 541 7.59 19.30 2.82
N SER A 542 8.75 19.68 3.35
CA SER A 542 9.66 18.70 3.98
C SER A 542 9.02 18.00 5.19
N ALA A 543 8.19 18.69 5.97
CA ALA A 543 7.41 18.13 7.06
C ALA A 543 6.29 17.17 6.58
N VAL A 544 5.62 17.47 5.47
CA VAL A 544 4.60 16.59 4.86
C VAL A 544 5.24 15.36 4.23
N LEU A 545 6.33 15.51 3.47
CA LEU A 545 7.14 14.39 2.96
C LEU A 545 7.69 13.53 4.10
N TRP A 546 8.11 14.17 5.20
CA TRP A 546 8.57 13.49 6.41
C TRP A 546 7.46 12.61 7.01
N ASN A 547 6.30 13.20 7.32
CA ASN A 547 5.22 12.51 8.04
C ASN A 547 4.54 11.42 7.19
N ASN A 548 4.28 11.67 5.92
CA ASN A 548 3.51 10.75 5.07
C ASN A 548 4.34 9.56 4.56
N PHE A 549 5.67 9.71 4.43
CA PHE A 549 6.50 8.69 3.80
C PHE A 549 7.77 8.33 4.62
N ALA A 550 8.64 9.31 4.89
CA ALA A 550 9.95 9.04 5.48
C ALA A 550 9.90 8.45 6.90
N LYS A 551 8.94 8.91 7.72
CA LYS A 551 8.65 8.41 9.08
C LYS A 551 8.38 6.91 9.12
N GLY A 552 7.67 6.39 8.10
CA GLY A 552 7.36 4.97 7.95
C GLY A 552 8.63 4.12 7.75
N TYR A 553 9.49 4.52 6.82
CA TYR A 553 10.74 3.78 6.56
C TYR A 553 11.66 3.74 7.78
N VAL A 554 11.77 4.82 8.56
CA VAL A 554 12.59 4.83 9.79
C VAL A 554 12.03 3.88 10.85
N ARG A 555 10.70 3.73 10.99
CA ARG A 555 10.10 2.70 11.84
C ARG A 555 10.51 1.30 11.37
N THR A 556 10.30 0.97 10.10
CA THR A 556 10.67 -0.34 9.51
C THR A 556 12.15 -0.67 9.74
N LEU A 557 13.05 0.29 9.48
CA LEU A 557 14.49 0.12 9.69
C LEU A 557 14.85 -0.21 11.15
N LEU A 558 14.34 0.58 12.11
CA LEU A 558 14.59 0.36 13.55
C LEU A 558 14.07 -0.99 14.04
N GLU A 559 13.01 -1.52 13.41
CA GLU A 559 12.47 -2.83 13.76
C GLU A 559 13.30 -4.00 13.24
N LEU A 560 13.95 -3.86 12.09
CA LEU A 560 14.76 -4.92 11.46
C LEU A 560 16.14 -5.08 12.10
N PHE A 561 16.68 -4.04 12.73
CA PHE A 561 17.95 -4.08 13.49
C PHE A 561 17.94 -5.01 14.71
N LYS A 562 16.84 -5.74 14.97
CA LYS A 562 16.71 -6.74 16.06
C LYS A 562 17.43 -8.07 15.76
N GLY A 563 18.07 -8.24 14.60
CA GLY A 563 18.75 -9.48 14.21
C GLY A 563 20.01 -9.27 13.35
N PRO A 564 20.90 -10.29 13.26
CA PRO A 564 22.19 -10.18 12.54
C PRO A 564 22.03 -10.04 11.02
N SER A 565 20.90 -10.50 10.46
CA SER A 565 20.58 -10.40 9.03
C SER A 565 20.05 -9.02 8.61
N PHE A 566 20.41 -7.94 9.30
CA PHE A 566 19.86 -6.61 9.03
C PHE A 566 20.11 -6.18 7.59
N LYS A 567 21.34 -6.31 7.07
CA LYS A 567 21.67 -5.89 5.70
C LYS A 567 20.88 -6.68 4.66
N ASP A 568 20.78 -8.00 4.85
CA ASP A 568 20.01 -8.91 4.01
C ASP A 568 18.50 -8.60 4.01
N SER A 569 17.99 -7.93 5.05
CA SER A 569 16.54 -7.73 5.27
C SER A 569 16.10 -6.31 4.93
N ALA A 570 16.87 -5.29 5.34
CA ALA A 570 16.55 -3.88 5.18
C ALA A 570 16.27 -3.51 3.72
N HIS A 571 17.11 -3.97 2.79
CA HIS A 571 16.95 -3.65 1.36
C HIS A 571 15.64 -4.24 0.77
N ARG A 572 15.19 -5.40 1.25
CA ARG A 572 13.93 -6.04 0.81
C ARG A 572 12.70 -5.39 1.43
N GLU A 573 12.72 -5.18 2.75
CA GLU A 573 11.58 -4.68 3.52
C GLU A 573 11.32 -3.18 3.31
N VAL A 574 12.37 -2.40 3.01
CA VAL A 574 12.27 -0.98 2.59
C VAL A 574 12.09 -0.86 1.06
N GLY A 575 12.38 -1.92 0.30
CA GLY A 575 12.28 -1.97 -1.16
C GLY A 575 13.35 -1.14 -1.90
N ILE A 576 14.47 -0.82 -1.25
CA ILE A 576 15.60 -0.05 -1.82
C ILE A 576 16.76 -1.00 -2.01
N ARG A 577 17.40 -1.01 -3.20
CA ARG A 577 18.62 -1.81 -3.45
C ARG A 577 19.73 -1.48 -2.45
N GLU A 578 20.46 -2.49 -1.99
CA GLU A 578 21.57 -2.32 -1.03
C GLU A 578 22.57 -1.23 -1.45
N ASP A 579 22.89 -1.15 -2.74
CA ASP A 579 23.77 -0.14 -3.35
C ASP A 579 23.34 1.32 -3.06
N PHE A 580 22.03 1.55 -2.95
CA PHE A 580 21.44 2.89 -2.76
C PHE A 580 20.99 3.17 -1.33
N MET A 581 21.17 2.23 -0.39
CA MET A 581 20.79 2.41 1.02
C MET A 581 21.55 3.56 1.67
N SER A 582 22.83 3.75 1.35
CA SER A 582 23.62 4.88 1.87
C SER A 582 23.14 6.23 1.33
N GLU A 583 22.83 6.34 0.02
CA GLU A 583 22.23 7.55 -0.56
C GLU A 583 20.85 7.85 0.06
N PHE A 584 20.03 6.81 0.27
CA PHE A 584 18.74 6.93 0.93
C PHE A 584 18.85 7.38 2.39
N PHE A 585 19.82 6.89 3.16
CA PHE A 585 19.99 7.35 4.53
C PHE A 585 20.48 8.80 4.61
N GLU A 586 21.32 9.27 3.67
CA GLU A 586 21.63 10.70 3.58
C GLU A 586 20.44 11.53 3.09
N PHE A 587 19.54 10.98 2.27
CA PHE A 587 18.29 11.63 1.87
C PHE A 587 17.30 11.76 3.04
N LEU A 588 17.11 10.71 3.86
CA LEU A 588 16.33 10.78 5.10
C LEU A 588 16.90 11.82 6.08
N HIS A 589 18.23 11.82 6.25
CA HIS A 589 18.94 12.78 7.10
C HIS A 589 18.82 14.20 6.56
N PHE A 590 18.94 14.39 5.24
CA PHE A 590 18.72 15.67 4.58
C PHE A 590 17.31 16.19 4.83
N ILE A 591 16.26 15.43 4.52
CA ILE A 591 14.87 15.87 4.73
C ILE A 591 14.66 16.27 6.19
N LYS A 592 15.13 15.48 7.15
CA LYS A 592 14.88 15.78 8.57
C LYS A 592 15.73 16.94 9.11
N THR A 593 16.95 17.14 8.60
CA THR A 593 17.75 18.33 8.90
C THR A 593 17.12 19.58 8.28
N PHE A 594 16.58 19.46 7.07
CA PHE A 594 16.02 20.56 6.30
C PHE A 594 14.68 21.06 6.87
N ASP A 595 13.83 20.14 7.33
CA ASP A 595 12.64 20.38 8.17
C ASP A 595 12.99 21.10 9.47
N LEU A 596 13.99 20.60 10.20
CA LEU A 596 14.45 21.22 11.45
C LEU A 596 15.15 22.59 11.26
N TYR A 597 15.77 22.84 10.11
CA TYR A 597 16.50 24.09 9.83
C TYR A 597 15.58 25.22 9.35
N HIS A 598 14.69 24.94 8.38
CA HIS A 598 13.74 25.95 7.88
C HIS A 598 12.63 26.26 8.90
N TRP A 599 12.62 25.56 10.04
CA TRP A 599 11.73 25.82 11.16
C TRP A 599 11.68 27.30 11.59
N GLU A 600 12.85 27.93 11.81
CA GLU A 600 12.96 29.22 12.50
C GLU A 600 12.44 30.42 11.67
N VAL A 601 12.07 30.19 10.40
CA VAL A 601 11.70 31.23 9.42
C VAL A 601 10.17 31.43 9.31
N VAL A 602 9.37 30.74 10.14
CA VAL A 602 7.95 30.43 9.81
C VAL A 602 6.90 31.17 10.68
N GLU A 603 7.28 32.21 11.45
CA GLU A 603 6.31 33.02 12.20
C GLU A 603 5.52 34.04 11.33
N GLU A 604 5.95 34.31 10.10
CA GLU A 604 5.21 35.22 9.22
C GLU A 604 3.90 34.61 8.71
N ARG A 605 2.80 35.37 8.86
CA ARG A 605 1.49 35.04 8.27
C ARG A 605 1.52 35.31 6.77
N VAL A 606 2.03 34.35 6.00
CA VAL A 606 1.95 34.38 4.54
C VAL A 606 0.54 33.99 4.11
N ASP A 607 -0.28 34.99 3.80
CA ASP A 607 -1.63 34.79 3.27
C ASP A 607 -1.56 34.11 1.88
N ASN A 608 -1.96 32.83 1.83
CA ASN A 608 -2.05 31.97 0.64
C ASN A 608 -0.68 31.56 0.03
N LEU A 609 -0.01 30.58 0.65
CA LEU A 609 1.26 30.02 0.18
C LEU A 609 1.13 29.28 -1.17
N ILE A 610 0.29 28.24 -1.22
CA ILE A 610 -0.06 27.54 -2.47
C ILE A 610 -1.42 28.04 -2.93
N LYS A 611 -1.48 28.44 -4.20
CA LYS A 611 -2.72 28.73 -4.94
C LYS A 611 -2.82 27.81 -6.15
N TYR A 612 -4.04 27.52 -6.53
CA TYR A 612 -4.40 26.87 -7.78
C TYR A 612 -5.22 27.83 -8.63
N ASP A 613 -5.39 27.50 -9.91
CA ASP A 613 -6.33 28.22 -10.75
C ASP A 613 -7.76 27.79 -10.37
N ASP A 614 -8.72 28.71 -10.45
CA ASP A 614 -10.14 28.39 -10.24
C ASP A 614 -10.64 27.55 -11.43
N VAL A 615 -10.56 26.23 -11.28
CA VAL A 615 -10.89 25.25 -12.35
C VAL A 615 -11.88 24.18 -11.89
N SER A 616 -11.95 23.92 -10.58
CA SER A 616 -12.89 22.98 -9.97
C SER A 616 -14.14 23.68 -9.48
N LEU A 617 -15.30 23.05 -9.72
CA LEU A 617 -16.54 23.40 -9.03
C LEU A 617 -16.67 22.73 -7.65
N VAL A 618 -15.65 21.98 -7.21
CA VAL A 618 -15.65 21.25 -5.94
C VAL A 618 -14.36 21.53 -5.17
N GLU A 619 -14.48 22.16 -4.00
CA GLU A 619 -13.38 22.29 -3.05
C GLU A 619 -13.08 20.91 -2.41
N GLN A 620 -12.17 20.15 -3.01
CA GLN A 620 -11.59 18.95 -2.38
C GLN A 620 -10.16 19.26 -1.92
N PRO A 621 -9.81 18.98 -0.65
CA PRO A 621 -8.49 19.29 -0.11
C PRO A 621 -7.43 18.39 -0.75
N PHE A 622 -6.37 19.00 -1.25
CA PHE A 622 -5.29 18.33 -1.95
C PHE A 622 -3.93 18.52 -1.26
N VAL A 623 -2.83 18.03 -1.87
CA VAL A 623 -1.43 18.20 -1.40
C VAL A 623 -1.12 19.63 -0.96
N GLY A 624 -1.54 20.64 -1.73
CA GLY A 624 -1.34 22.05 -1.38
C GLY A 624 -2.13 22.47 -0.15
N ASP A 625 -3.33 21.93 0.07
CA ASP A 625 -4.16 22.21 1.25
C ASP A 625 -3.62 21.50 2.51
N VAL A 626 -3.05 20.31 2.36
CA VAL A 626 -2.31 19.61 3.44
C VAL A 626 -1.07 20.41 3.85
N ILE A 627 -0.37 21.04 2.89
CA ILE A 627 0.79 21.90 3.14
C ILE A 627 0.37 23.28 3.68
N ASN A 628 -0.71 23.88 3.17
CA ASN A 628 -1.30 25.12 3.67
C ASN A 628 -1.87 24.95 5.09
N GLY A 629 -2.38 23.76 5.43
CA GLY A 629 -2.93 23.39 6.74
C GLY A 629 -1.90 22.85 7.75
N PHE A 630 -0.67 22.51 7.33
CA PHE A 630 0.34 21.98 8.24
C PHE A 630 0.75 23.02 9.30
N SER A 631 0.45 22.72 10.55
CA SER A 631 0.81 23.52 11.74
C SER A 631 1.68 22.72 12.69
N ARG A 632 2.60 23.40 13.39
CA ARG A 632 3.45 22.77 14.41
C ARG A 632 2.65 22.51 15.69
N THR A 633 2.93 21.39 16.34
CA THR A 633 2.60 21.16 17.76
C THR A 633 3.90 20.91 18.54
N GLU A 634 3.91 21.13 19.85
CA GLU A 634 5.05 20.78 20.71
C GLU A 634 5.43 19.29 20.61
N GLU A 635 4.44 18.42 20.35
CA GLU A 635 4.63 16.99 20.09
C GLU A 635 5.41 16.73 18.78
N TYR A 636 5.22 17.57 17.75
CA TYR A 636 6.02 17.50 16.53
C TYR A 636 7.51 17.77 16.80
N GLU A 637 7.84 18.68 17.71
CA GLU A 637 9.24 18.99 18.07
C GLU A 637 9.92 17.79 18.75
N TYR A 638 9.23 17.23 19.74
CA TYR A 638 9.70 16.09 20.52
C TYR A 638 9.95 14.89 19.61
N SER A 639 8.96 14.57 18.76
CA SER A 639 9.08 13.49 17.78
C SER A 639 10.15 13.78 16.72
N ALA A 640 10.25 14.99 16.20
CA ALA A 640 11.26 15.38 15.21
C ALA A 640 12.68 15.17 15.73
N GLY A 641 12.97 15.60 16.96
CA GLY A 641 14.26 15.38 17.62
C GLY A 641 14.57 13.90 17.90
N ILE A 642 13.56 13.06 18.16
CA ILE A 642 13.72 11.61 18.31
C ILE A 642 14.04 10.93 16.97
N TYR A 643 13.28 11.25 15.92
CA TYR A 643 13.49 10.67 14.59
C TYR A 643 14.82 11.11 13.97
N PHE A 644 15.28 12.34 14.22
CA PHE A 644 16.60 12.80 13.81
C PHE A 644 17.72 11.96 14.45
N GLN A 645 17.64 11.70 15.76
CA GLN A 645 18.55 10.78 16.44
C GLN A 645 18.49 9.36 15.85
N ALA A 646 17.30 8.86 15.52
CA ALA A 646 17.13 7.55 14.90
C ALA A 646 17.84 7.41 13.56
N ILE A 647 17.72 8.39 12.66
CA ILE A 647 18.41 8.37 11.35
C ILE A 647 19.93 8.30 11.54
N ILE A 648 20.48 9.12 12.44
CA ILE A 648 21.93 9.13 12.73
C ILE A 648 22.39 7.77 13.26
N ILE A 649 21.63 7.13 14.16
CA ILE A 649 21.91 5.78 14.66
C ILE A 649 21.89 4.76 13.52
N ILE A 650 20.86 4.78 12.66
CA ILE A 650 20.72 3.89 11.50
C ILE A 650 21.93 4.03 10.56
N GLN A 651 22.35 5.26 10.26
CA GLN A 651 23.53 5.56 9.45
C GLN A 651 24.80 4.96 10.07
N PHE A 652 25.08 5.22 11.35
CA PHE A 652 26.23 4.65 12.05
C PHE A 652 26.21 3.11 12.04
N MET A 653 25.06 2.49 12.32
CA MET A 653 24.93 1.04 12.32
C MET A 653 25.12 0.42 10.93
N TRP A 654 24.66 1.07 9.86
CA TRP A 654 24.84 0.61 8.49
C TRP A 654 26.29 0.70 8.00
N GLN A 655 26.90 1.87 8.17
CA GLN A 655 28.25 2.17 7.69
C GLN A 655 29.28 1.31 8.43
N PHE A 656 29.23 1.35 9.76
CA PHE A 656 30.27 0.78 10.63
C PHE A 656 29.93 -0.60 11.21
N ARG A 657 28.80 -1.19 10.78
CA ARG A 657 28.32 -2.53 11.20
C ARG A 657 28.21 -2.67 12.73
N ILE A 658 27.65 -1.66 13.39
CA ILE A 658 27.62 -1.58 14.86
C ILE A 658 26.52 -2.49 15.43
N GLU A 659 26.93 -3.62 16.00
CA GLU A 659 26.03 -4.57 16.67
C GLU A 659 25.57 -4.03 18.05
N VAL A 660 24.45 -3.30 18.05
CA VAL A 660 23.69 -2.83 19.22
C VAL A 660 22.20 -2.85 18.84
N ASN A 661 21.29 -3.17 19.77
CA ASN A 661 19.84 -2.97 19.51
C ASN A 661 19.53 -1.46 19.55
N PRO A 662 19.12 -0.80 18.45
CA PRO A 662 18.92 0.64 18.45
C PRO A 662 17.79 1.07 19.40
N LEU A 663 16.81 0.19 19.65
CA LEU A 663 15.69 0.51 20.54
C LEU A 663 16.11 0.68 22.01
N SER A 664 17.22 0.09 22.46
CA SER A 664 17.72 0.33 23.83
C SER A 664 18.51 1.63 23.99
N LEU A 665 18.69 2.39 22.91
CA LEU A 665 19.23 3.75 22.92
C LEU A 665 18.15 4.81 23.18
N PHE A 666 16.87 4.42 23.19
CA PHE A 666 15.71 5.32 23.36
C PHE A 666 15.04 5.09 24.73
N LYS A 667 14.37 6.13 25.26
CA LYS A 667 13.52 5.99 26.46
C LYS A 667 12.20 5.31 26.07
N PRO A 668 11.47 4.68 27.00
CA PRO A 668 10.13 4.12 26.72
C PRO A 668 9.19 5.12 26.04
N ARG A 669 9.10 6.38 26.53
CA ARG A 669 8.32 7.45 25.88
C ARG A 669 8.76 7.74 24.44
N ASP A 670 10.06 7.65 24.16
CA ASP A 670 10.59 7.88 22.82
C ASP A 670 10.23 6.71 21.88
N LEU A 671 10.15 5.49 22.42
CA LEU A 671 9.69 4.30 21.70
C LEU A 671 8.18 4.31 21.46
N ASP A 672 7.39 4.85 22.40
CA ASP A 672 5.95 5.05 22.22
C ASP A 672 5.66 6.01 21.05
N GLU A 673 6.47 7.06 20.91
CA GLU A 673 6.44 7.99 19.77
C GLU A 673 6.89 7.31 18.46
N ILE A 674 8.02 6.61 18.48
CA ILE A 674 8.56 5.93 17.27
C ILE A 674 7.61 4.83 16.77
N ILE A 675 7.03 4.03 17.66
CA ILE A 675 6.41 2.73 17.32
C ILE A 675 4.87 2.77 17.41
N PHE A 676 4.28 3.43 18.41
CA PHE A 676 2.86 3.24 18.78
C PHE A 676 1.90 4.38 18.41
N LEU A 677 2.33 5.33 17.59
CA LEU A 677 1.43 6.19 16.80
C LEU A 677 1.11 5.53 15.44
N GLN A 678 -0.09 5.62 14.86
CA GLN A 678 -1.18 6.56 15.17
C GLN A 678 -2.59 5.95 15.00
N GLU A 679 -2.74 4.90 14.20
CA GLU A 679 -4.02 4.35 13.72
C GLU A 679 -4.94 3.86 14.85
N GLU A 680 -4.40 3.25 15.91
CA GLU A 680 -5.22 2.76 17.02
C GLU A 680 -5.88 3.88 17.83
N LYS A 681 -5.30 5.09 17.88
CA LYS A 681 -5.82 6.18 18.74
C LYS A 681 -7.18 6.72 18.30
N GLN A 682 -7.53 6.66 17.02
CA GLN A 682 -8.85 7.13 16.54
C GLN A 682 -9.99 6.10 16.76
N HIS A 683 -9.67 4.84 17.05
CA HIS A 683 -10.68 3.80 17.30
C HIS A 683 -10.70 3.23 18.74
N GLN A 684 -9.68 3.51 19.57
CA GLN A 684 -9.58 3.00 20.95
C GLN A 684 -10.10 3.94 22.06
N SER A 685 -11.09 4.79 21.78
CA SER A 685 -11.73 5.62 22.83
C SER A 685 -12.45 4.81 23.93
N SER A 686 -12.61 3.48 23.77
CA SER A 686 -13.42 2.64 24.65
C SER A 686 -12.93 1.20 24.88
N ARG A 687 -11.61 0.93 24.94
CA ARG A 687 -11.03 -0.27 25.61
C ARG A 687 -9.51 -0.21 25.76
N GLY A 688 -9.01 -0.05 26.99
CA GLY A 688 -7.58 -0.13 27.28
C GLY A 688 -7.07 -1.59 27.37
N MET A 689 -6.29 -2.05 26.39
CA MET A 689 -5.47 -3.27 26.50
C MET A 689 -4.13 -3.14 25.74
N SER A 690 -3.24 -2.27 26.24
CA SER A 690 -1.82 -2.31 25.86
C SER A 690 -1.14 -3.53 26.50
N LEU A 691 -1.22 -4.69 25.83
CA LEU A 691 -0.69 -5.97 26.30
C LEU A 691 0.03 -6.71 25.16
N GLY A 692 1.31 -6.39 25.00
CA GLY A 692 2.21 -7.08 24.06
C GLY A 692 3.67 -6.65 24.22
N PHE A 693 3.96 -5.35 24.07
CA PHE A 693 5.33 -4.82 24.09
C PHE A 693 5.85 -4.39 25.47
N GLY A 694 4.99 -4.01 26.42
CA GLY A 694 5.42 -3.48 27.72
C GLY A 694 6.34 -4.42 28.52
N GLY A 695 6.18 -5.74 28.36
CA GLY A 695 7.05 -6.75 28.98
C GLY A 695 8.47 -6.84 28.38
N LEU A 696 8.70 -6.26 27.20
CA LEU A 696 10.03 -6.16 26.58
C LEU A 696 10.75 -4.85 26.94
N LEU A 697 9.99 -3.81 27.29
CA LEU A 697 10.52 -2.47 27.61
C LEU A 697 10.76 -2.24 29.11
N SER A 698 10.08 -3.01 29.98
CA SER A 698 10.20 -2.89 31.45
C SER A 698 11.62 -3.10 31.98
N GLY A 699 12.48 -3.84 31.27
CA GLY A 699 13.89 -4.03 31.62
C GLY A 699 14.83 -2.89 31.24
N LEU A 700 14.40 -1.93 30.39
CA LEU A 700 15.31 -0.91 29.84
C LEU A 700 15.56 0.28 30.78
N GLY A 701 14.66 0.55 31.72
CA GLY A 701 14.58 1.84 32.43
C GLY A 701 15.86 2.27 33.19
N GLY A 702 16.66 1.31 33.68
CA GLY A 702 17.89 1.61 34.40
C GLY A 702 19.13 1.82 33.51
N ASP A 703 19.17 1.24 32.30
CA ASP A 703 20.44 0.94 31.62
C ASP A 703 20.64 1.67 30.29
N ILE A 704 19.74 2.60 29.90
CA ILE A 704 19.85 3.39 28.66
C ILE A 704 21.17 4.16 28.59
N LYS A 705 21.64 4.75 29.71
CA LYS A 705 22.93 5.47 29.75
C LYS A 705 24.12 4.56 29.47
N ARG A 706 24.06 3.29 29.88
CA ARG A 706 25.09 2.28 29.59
C ARG A 706 25.06 1.87 28.12
N HIS A 707 23.88 1.61 27.56
CA HIS A 707 23.71 1.31 26.13
C HIS A 707 24.21 2.46 25.25
N ARG A 708 23.89 3.71 25.60
CA ARG A 708 24.36 4.91 24.90
C ARG A 708 25.89 5.08 24.99
N ASN A 709 26.49 4.88 26.16
CA ASN A 709 27.96 4.88 26.30
C ASN A 709 28.59 3.79 25.42
N ALA A 710 28.12 2.54 25.51
CA ALA A 710 28.65 1.41 24.74
C ALA A 710 28.47 1.58 23.22
N PHE A 711 27.38 2.23 22.78
CA PHE A 711 27.21 2.62 21.38
C PHE A 711 28.21 3.69 20.96
N LEU A 712 28.35 4.78 21.73
CA LEU A 712 29.32 5.84 21.44
C LEU A 712 30.78 5.34 21.44
N GLU A 713 31.09 4.37 22.30
CA GLU A 713 32.42 3.75 22.45
C GLU A 713 32.73 2.76 21.31
N LYS A 714 31.75 1.97 20.84
CA LYS A 714 31.90 1.21 19.59
C LYS A 714 32.00 2.12 18.37
N THR A 715 31.33 3.27 18.40
CA THR A 715 31.28 4.21 17.27
C THR A 715 32.56 5.03 17.14
N SER A 716 33.18 5.46 18.25
CA SER A 716 34.46 6.21 18.22
C SER A 716 35.59 5.40 17.60
N PHE A 717 35.71 4.12 17.98
CA PHE A 717 36.67 3.20 17.39
C PHE A 717 36.48 3.13 15.86
N ARG A 718 35.25 2.87 15.42
CA ARG A 718 34.90 2.80 13.98
C ARG A 718 34.97 4.13 13.23
N LEU A 719 34.87 5.25 13.93
CA LEU A 719 35.08 6.59 13.38
C LEU A 719 36.57 6.83 13.12
N VAL A 720 37.45 6.33 14.00
CA VAL A 720 38.91 6.40 13.83
C VAL A 720 39.42 5.46 12.74
N ASP A 721 38.76 4.33 12.50
CA ASP A 721 39.02 3.46 11.32
C ASP A 721 38.91 4.23 9.98
N LEU A 722 38.11 5.32 9.88
CA LEU A 722 38.01 6.12 8.65
C LEU A 722 39.26 6.96 8.33
N ILE A 723 40.22 7.03 9.26
CA ILE A 723 41.51 7.70 9.04
C ILE A 723 42.53 6.70 8.44
N GLU A 724 42.12 5.47 8.12
CA GLU A 724 42.99 4.46 7.49
C GLU A 724 43.71 4.98 6.24
N SER A 725 44.97 4.60 6.14
CA SER A 725 45.96 5.21 5.26
C SER A 725 45.71 4.96 3.77
N GLY A 726 45.24 5.98 3.07
CA GLY A 726 45.55 6.14 1.65
C GLY A 726 47.06 6.34 1.43
N GLU A 727 47.55 6.10 0.22
CA GLU A 727 48.94 6.42 -0.13
C GLU A 727 49.13 7.94 -0.18
N GLY A 728 49.67 8.49 0.91
CA GLY A 728 49.80 9.93 1.18
C GLY A 728 48.69 10.44 2.11
N ASP A 729 49.06 11.28 3.09
CA ASP A 729 48.22 11.74 4.22
C ASP A 729 47.02 12.65 3.86
N ALA A 730 46.47 12.56 2.65
CA ALA A 730 45.52 13.52 2.06
C ALA A 730 44.04 13.04 2.00
N LEU A 731 43.72 11.88 2.57
CA LEU A 731 42.38 11.27 2.55
C LEU A 731 42.06 10.66 3.94
N ARG A 732 40.84 10.73 4.50
CA ARG A 732 39.62 11.47 4.11
C ARG A 732 39.14 12.38 5.26
N ARG A 733 39.90 13.45 5.57
CA ARG A 733 39.57 14.35 6.69
C ARG A 733 38.12 14.88 6.64
N GLU A 734 37.61 15.24 5.46
CA GLU A 734 36.23 15.73 5.28
C GLU A 734 35.16 14.68 5.65
N GLU A 735 35.40 13.39 5.35
CA GLU A 735 34.47 12.32 5.73
C GLU A 735 34.53 12.07 7.25
N PHE A 736 35.73 12.04 7.84
CA PHE A 736 35.91 11.95 9.28
C PHE A 736 35.23 13.11 10.01
N ASP A 737 35.44 14.36 9.59
CA ASP A 737 34.84 15.56 10.20
C ASP A 737 33.30 15.57 10.05
N SER A 738 32.78 15.04 8.93
CA SER A 738 31.33 14.84 8.71
C SER A 738 30.72 13.81 9.67
N TRP A 739 31.31 12.62 9.77
CA TRP A 739 30.84 11.59 10.72
C TRP A 739 31.08 12.00 12.18
N ALA A 740 32.17 12.69 12.49
CA ALA A 740 32.44 13.26 13.81
C ALA A 740 31.38 14.31 14.19
N THR A 741 30.94 15.13 13.23
CA THR A 741 29.84 16.09 13.44
C THR A 741 28.53 15.38 13.80
N LYS A 742 28.18 14.30 13.08
CA LYS A 742 27.02 13.44 13.42
C LYS A 742 27.18 12.79 14.80
N TYR A 743 28.38 12.30 15.12
CA TYR A 743 28.72 11.64 16.38
C TYR A 743 28.61 12.58 17.59
N TYR A 744 29.17 13.79 17.48
CA TYR A 744 29.05 14.82 18.51
C TYR A 744 27.61 15.32 18.64
N THR A 745 26.86 15.39 17.54
CA THR A 745 25.43 15.74 17.56
C THR A 745 24.61 14.73 18.36
N ILE A 746 24.70 13.42 18.08
CA ILE A 746 23.97 12.39 18.84
C ILE A 746 24.43 12.34 20.31
N SER A 747 25.72 12.55 20.59
CA SER A 747 26.22 12.66 21.97
C SER A 747 25.65 13.88 22.73
N GLY A 748 25.35 14.97 22.00
CA GLY A 748 24.76 16.20 22.54
C GLY A 748 23.33 15.97 23.03
N TYR A 749 22.46 15.42 22.20
CA TYR A 749 21.09 15.01 22.58
C TYR A 749 21.05 14.04 23.78
N TRP A 750 22.15 13.34 24.04
CA TRP A 750 22.27 12.37 25.13
C TRP A 750 22.92 12.93 26.41
N ASN A 751 23.40 14.18 26.39
CA ASN A 751 24.23 14.78 27.44
C ASN A 751 25.50 13.95 27.76
N LEU A 752 26.14 13.44 26.70
CA LEU A 752 27.36 12.61 26.77
C LEU A 752 28.55 13.22 26.00
N ARG A 753 28.47 14.49 25.57
CA ARG A 753 29.47 15.13 24.68
C ARG A 753 30.89 15.17 25.23
N SER A 754 31.09 15.28 26.55
CA SER A 754 32.42 15.15 27.17
C SER A 754 32.92 13.70 27.08
N LYS A 755 32.12 12.70 27.45
CA LYS A 755 32.50 11.28 27.30
C LYS A 755 32.78 10.88 25.86
N SER A 756 31.99 11.37 24.90
CA SER A 756 32.20 11.05 23.48
C SER A 756 33.49 11.67 22.94
N LYS A 757 33.83 12.89 23.37
CA LYS A 757 35.14 13.50 23.18
C LYS A 757 36.26 12.59 23.70
N ARG A 758 36.17 12.10 24.95
CA ARG A 758 37.18 11.19 25.53
C ARG A 758 37.33 9.89 24.74
N TYR A 759 36.22 9.30 24.28
CA TYR A 759 36.28 8.06 23.48
C TYR A 759 37.02 8.29 22.16
N VAL A 760 36.70 9.36 21.42
CA VAL A 760 37.42 9.71 20.18
C VAL A 760 38.89 10.05 20.44
N MET A 761 39.19 10.83 21.48
CA MET A 761 40.57 11.11 21.92
C MET A 761 41.34 9.81 22.16
N ARG A 762 40.80 8.94 23.03
CA ARG A 762 41.39 7.65 23.39
C ARG A 762 41.66 6.80 22.15
N ASP A 763 40.70 6.69 21.25
CA ASP A 763 40.78 5.81 20.08
C ASP A 763 41.76 6.38 19.02
N LEU A 764 41.82 7.71 18.83
CA LEU A 764 42.86 8.38 18.02
C LEU A 764 44.28 8.07 18.53
N TYR A 765 44.51 8.19 19.85
CA TYR A 765 45.81 7.85 20.45
C TYR A 765 46.05 6.33 20.55
N LYS A 766 45.04 5.47 20.48
CA LYS A 766 45.25 4.01 20.30
C LYS A 766 45.69 3.65 18.87
N ALA A 767 45.17 4.35 17.86
CA ALA A 767 45.50 4.12 16.46
C ALA A 767 46.78 4.82 15.98
N GLY A 768 47.30 5.80 16.74
CA GLY A 768 48.54 6.52 16.39
C GLY A 768 48.34 7.83 15.63
N TYR A 769 47.14 8.43 15.69
CA TYR A 769 46.79 9.68 15.02
C TYR A 769 46.99 10.91 15.93
N ASP A 770 48.13 10.95 16.63
CA ASP A 770 48.49 11.95 17.65
C ASP A 770 48.41 13.41 17.17
N ALA A 771 48.55 13.66 15.86
CA ALA A 771 48.36 14.98 15.27
C ALA A 771 46.88 15.41 15.32
N ALA A 772 45.96 14.58 14.82
CA ALA A 772 44.51 14.81 14.91
C ALA A 772 44.03 14.81 16.37
N GLY A 773 44.63 13.98 17.23
CA GLY A 773 44.41 14.01 18.67
C GLY A 773 44.78 15.35 19.32
N ARG A 774 45.89 15.98 18.94
CA ARG A 774 46.25 17.34 19.43
C ARG A 774 45.44 18.45 18.77
N GLU A 775 44.93 18.25 17.56
CA GLU A 775 44.11 19.25 16.87
C GLU A 775 42.66 19.29 17.39
N MET A 776 42.09 18.14 17.77
CA MET A 776 40.75 18.08 18.40
C MET A 776 40.73 18.48 19.88
N PHE A 777 41.88 18.48 20.55
CA PHE A 777 41.99 18.67 22.00
C PHE A 777 43.18 19.57 22.37
N GLU A 778 42.89 20.82 22.74
CA GLU A 778 43.90 21.75 23.26
C GLU A 778 44.57 21.16 24.51
N PRO A 779 45.91 20.98 24.54
CA PRO A 779 46.57 20.29 25.65
C PRO A 779 46.36 20.94 27.02
N SER A 780 46.18 22.26 27.06
CA SER A 780 45.86 23.04 28.25
C SER A 780 44.43 22.84 28.79
N SER A 781 43.60 22.03 28.13
CA SER A 781 42.18 21.82 28.47
C SER A 781 41.84 20.42 28.99
N PHE A 782 42.81 19.49 29.07
CA PHE A 782 42.55 18.10 29.47
C PHE A 782 42.02 17.99 30.91
N GLU A 783 40.91 17.26 31.08
CA GLU A 783 40.45 16.82 32.40
C GLU A 783 41.41 15.78 33.00
N GLN A 784 41.47 15.65 34.33
CA GLN A 784 42.32 14.62 34.98
C GLN A 784 41.99 13.19 34.51
N ASP A 785 40.72 12.90 34.23
CA ASP A 785 40.26 11.65 33.61
C ASP A 785 40.87 11.41 32.21
N GLU A 786 41.02 12.48 31.41
CA GLU A 786 41.55 12.41 30.04
C GLU A 786 43.06 12.18 30.06
N LEU A 787 43.75 12.95 30.88
CA LEU A 787 45.18 12.78 31.15
C LEU A 787 45.51 11.37 31.66
N HIS A 788 44.71 10.81 32.58
CA HIS A 788 44.87 9.43 33.05
C HIS A 788 44.74 8.40 31.90
N GLU A 789 43.76 8.59 31.01
CA GLU A 789 43.59 7.73 29.84
C GLU A 789 44.78 7.85 28.85
N LEU A 790 45.31 9.06 28.65
CA LEU A 790 46.52 9.28 27.83
C LEU A 790 47.76 8.61 28.44
N LYS A 791 47.96 8.70 29.76
CA LYS A 791 49.02 7.96 30.49
C LYS A 791 48.89 6.46 30.27
N SER A 792 47.68 5.91 30.41
CA SER A 792 47.39 4.50 30.15
C SER A 792 47.79 4.10 28.73
N ILE A 793 47.38 4.85 27.71
CA ILE A 793 47.75 4.61 26.31
C ILE A 793 49.27 4.70 26.08
N ALA A 794 49.95 5.69 26.67
CA ALA A 794 51.39 5.87 26.53
C ALA A 794 52.18 4.67 27.11
N CYS A 795 51.79 4.21 28.30
CA CYS A 795 52.36 3.01 28.92
C CYS A 795 52.05 1.73 28.13
N LEU A 796 50.83 1.59 27.58
CA LEU A 796 50.47 0.45 26.72
C LEU A 796 51.27 0.44 25.41
N ARG A 797 51.47 1.60 24.76
CA ARG A 797 52.33 1.73 23.57
C ARG A 797 53.77 1.32 23.89
N LEU A 798 54.33 1.81 25.00
CA LEU A 798 55.68 1.44 25.44
C LEU A 798 55.78 -0.06 25.72
N ALA A 799 54.81 -0.65 26.43
CA ALA A 799 54.77 -2.09 26.67
C ALA A 799 54.74 -2.91 25.37
N LYS A 800 53.97 -2.47 24.36
CA LYS A 800 53.91 -3.13 23.05
C LYS A 800 55.23 -3.05 22.29
N ILE A 801 55.87 -1.88 22.29
CA ILE A 801 57.20 -1.72 21.68
C ILE A 801 58.21 -2.62 22.38
N LEU A 802 58.20 -2.67 23.72
CA LEU A 802 59.15 -3.50 24.49
C LEU A 802 58.97 -5.00 24.29
N SER A 803 57.75 -5.52 24.11
CA SER A 803 57.54 -6.94 23.80
C SER A 803 57.88 -7.31 22.36
N GLN A 804 57.98 -6.31 21.46
CA GLN A 804 58.49 -6.44 20.09
C GLN A 804 60.02 -6.20 19.99
N ALA A 805 60.64 -5.62 21.02
CA ALA A 805 61.99 -5.07 20.94
C ALA A 805 63.10 -6.13 20.96
N SER A 806 64.26 -5.74 20.43
CA SER A 806 65.42 -6.61 20.29
C SER A 806 66.15 -6.88 21.63
N PRO A 807 66.98 -7.94 21.75
CA PRO A 807 67.74 -8.24 22.96
C PRO A 807 68.68 -7.12 23.44
N SER A 808 69.18 -6.26 22.54
CA SER A 808 69.96 -5.07 22.91
C SER A 808 69.06 -4.00 23.54
N THR A 809 67.86 -3.77 23.00
CA THR A 809 66.85 -2.90 23.62
C THR A 809 66.46 -3.41 25.01
N THR A 810 66.38 -4.74 25.22
CA THR A 810 66.12 -5.33 26.54
C THR A 810 67.21 -4.99 27.58
N ALA A 811 68.47 -4.82 27.16
CA ALA A 811 69.55 -4.41 28.07
C ALA A 811 69.34 -2.98 28.60
N ILE A 812 68.74 -2.09 27.80
CA ILE A 812 68.36 -0.73 28.22
C ILE A 812 67.22 -0.80 29.23
N VAL A 813 66.19 -1.62 28.98
CA VAL A 813 65.09 -1.87 29.93
C VAL A 813 65.61 -2.41 31.27
N ASN A 814 66.62 -3.27 31.28
CA ASN A 814 67.21 -3.81 32.51
C ASN A 814 67.98 -2.77 33.35
N SER A 815 68.19 -1.55 32.85
CA SER A 815 68.73 -0.43 33.64
C SER A 815 67.66 0.37 34.40
N VAL A 816 66.37 0.08 34.16
CA VAL A 816 65.21 0.77 34.72
C VAL A 816 64.84 0.24 36.12
N LYS A 817 64.22 1.10 36.94
CA LYS A 817 63.58 0.73 38.22
C LYS A 817 62.67 -0.51 38.04
N PRO A 818 62.88 -1.62 38.77
CA PRO A 818 62.12 -2.86 38.59
C PRO A 818 60.60 -2.73 38.69
N GLU A 819 60.09 -1.79 39.48
CA GLU A 819 58.65 -1.54 39.61
C GLU A 819 58.01 -1.10 38.28
N LEU A 820 58.73 -0.31 37.47
CA LEU A 820 58.25 0.17 36.19
C LEU A 820 58.20 -0.96 35.16
N ILE A 821 59.18 -1.86 35.18
CA ILE A 821 59.22 -3.07 34.34
C ILE A 821 58.03 -3.97 34.68
N GLN A 822 57.73 -4.17 35.97
CA GLN A 822 56.59 -4.97 36.41
C GLN A 822 55.24 -4.35 35.97
N LYS A 823 55.09 -3.02 36.00
CA LYS A 823 53.92 -2.33 35.46
C LYS A 823 53.79 -2.52 33.94
N LEU A 824 54.87 -2.38 33.18
CA LEU A 824 54.84 -2.52 31.72
C LEU A 824 54.52 -3.97 31.30
N ALA A 825 55.04 -4.98 32.01
CA ALA A 825 54.67 -6.38 31.81
C ALA A 825 53.18 -6.68 32.11
N TYR A 826 52.57 -5.96 33.06
CA TYR A 826 51.12 -6.02 33.27
C TYR A 826 50.34 -5.32 32.13
N CYS A 827 50.82 -4.18 31.65
CA CYS A 827 50.26 -3.47 30.50
C CYS A 827 50.30 -4.33 29.21
N GLU A 828 51.34 -5.13 28.99
CA GLU A 828 51.52 -5.98 27.80
C GLU A 828 50.27 -6.81 27.46
N VAL A 829 49.59 -7.37 28.47
CA VAL A 829 48.38 -8.20 28.33
C VAL A 829 47.25 -7.49 27.57
N PHE A 830 47.18 -6.16 27.64
CA PHE A 830 46.15 -5.31 27.05
C PHE A 830 46.57 -4.65 25.72
N THR A 831 47.77 -4.93 25.21
CA THR A 831 48.31 -4.29 23.98
C THR A 831 47.70 -4.79 22.67
N LYS A 832 46.82 -5.78 22.72
CA LYS A 832 46.19 -6.41 21.54
C LYS A 832 45.30 -5.45 20.74
N ASP A 833 44.74 -4.44 21.40
CA ASP A 833 43.84 -3.44 20.81
C ASP A 833 44.57 -2.18 20.33
N LEU A 834 45.92 -2.21 20.27
CA LEU A 834 46.75 -1.11 19.79
C LEU A 834 47.33 -1.38 18.40
N VAL A 835 47.37 -0.34 17.57
CA VAL A 835 48.17 -0.33 16.32
C VAL A 835 49.66 -0.29 16.67
N ASP A 836 50.53 -0.74 15.76
CA ASP A 836 51.98 -0.58 15.90
C ASP A 836 52.38 0.89 15.68
N VAL A 837 52.67 1.59 16.78
CA VAL A 837 52.98 3.03 16.78
C VAL A 837 54.49 3.22 16.93
N PRO A 838 55.18 3.92 15.99
CA PRO A 838 56.62 4.16 16.07
C PRO A 838 57.05 4.84 17.37
N ILE A 839 58.21 4.44 17.92
CA ILE A 839 58.77 4.96 19.19
C ILE A 839 58.77 6.48 19.28
N ARG A 840 59.04 7.19 18.17
CA ARG A 840 58.97 8.66 18.08
C ARG A 840 57.58 9.23 18.41
N LYS A 841 56.49 8.64 17.91
CA LYS A 841 55.12 9.09 18.26
C LYS A 841 54.83 8.82 19.75
N THR A 842 55.26 7.67 20.28
CA THR A 842 55.16 7.34 21.70
C THR A 842 55.93 8.34 22.58
N ARG A 843 57.14 8.75 22.18
CA ARG A 843 57.90 9.83 22.83
C ARG A 843 57.17 11.16 22.81
N ASP A 844 56.60 11.52 21.66
CA ASP A 844 55.91 12.79 21.48
C ASP A 844 54.59 12.84 22.28
N LEU A 845 53.97 11.69 22.58
CA LEU A 845 52.85 11.55 23.53
C LEU A 845 53.31 11.66 25.00
N PHE A 846 54.38 10.97 25.42
CA PHE A 846 54.93 11.15 26.77
C PHE A 846 55.39 12.61 27.02
N SER A 847 55.99 13.24 26.01
CA SER A 847 56.40 14.65 26.07
C SER A 847 55.20 15.60 26.18
N LEU A 848 54.07 15.26 25.57
CA LEU A 848 52.80 15.99 25.72
C LEU A 848 52.27 15.86 27.15
N ILE A 849 52.20 14.64 27.68
CA ILE A 849 51.73 14.36 29.05
C ILE A 849 52.57 15.13 30.07
N CYS A 850 53.91 15.03 30.00
CA CYS A 850 54.84 15.72 30.88
C CYS A 850 54.89 17.25 30.68
N SER A 851 54.18 17.81 29.69
CA SER A 851 54.00 19.26 29.52
C SER A 851 52.73 19.80 30.16
N VAL A 852 51.81 18.92 30.57
CA VAL A 852 50.53 19.24 31.22
C VAL A 852 50.52 18.79 32.69
N ASP A 853 51.33 17.79 33.06
CA ASP A 853 51.39 17.22 34.40
C ASP A 853 52.81 16.82 34.81
N GLU A 854 53.20 17.15 36.04
CA GLU A 854 54.55 16.95 36.58
C GLU A 854 54.75 15.55 37.22
N ASP A 855 54.04 14.54 36.71
CA ASP A 855 54.10 13.17 37.22
C ASP A 855 55.53 12.58 37.04
N PRO A 856 56.25 12.30 38.15
CA PRO A 856 57.62 11.79 38.06
C PRO A 856 57.70 10.40 37.43
N GLU A 857 56.63 9.61 37.46
CA GLU A 857 56.58 8.31 36.81
C GLU A 857 56.54 8.45 35.27
N MET A 858 55.84 9.48 34.76
CA MET A 858 55.82 9.78 33.33
C MET A 858 57.15 10.36 32.85
N LEU A 859 57.88 11.10 33.71
CA LEU A 859 59.24 11.55 33.43
C LEU A 859 60.24 10.39 33.37
N ASP A 860 60.12 9.39 34.26
CA ASP A 860 60.89 8.14 34.16
C ASP A 860 60.59 7.42 32.82
N TYR A 861 59.31 7.20 32.48
CA TYR A 861 58.93 6.55 31.22
C TYR A 861 59.41 7.31 29.98
N LEU A 862 59.36 8.65 29.99
CA LEU A 862 59.88 9.49 28.91
C LEU A 862 61.41 9.34 28.75
N SER A 863 62.14 9.13 29.85
CA SER A 863 63.57 8.83 29.83
C SER A 863 63.86 7.51 29.12
N ILE A 864 63.13 6.44 29.48
CA ILE A 864 63.23 5.11 28.84
C ILE A 864 62.99 5.22 27.33
N VAL A 865 61.91 5.90 26.94
CA VAL A 865 61.51 6.06 25.53
C VAL A 865 62.56 6.83 24.72
N ARG A 866 63.23 7.82 25.32
CA ARG A 866 64.38 8.49 24.69
C ARG A 866 65.56 7.54 24.54
N SER A 867 65.93 6.82 25.60
CA SER A 867 67.05 5.85 25.55
C SER A 867 66.84 4.73 24.53
N ILE A 868 65.60 4.29 24.30
CA ILE A 868 65.25 3.35 23.22
C ILE A 868 65.44 4.02 21.86
N GLN A 869 64.84 5.20 21.65
CA GLN A 869 64.95 5.90 20.37
C GLN A 869 66.41 6.23 20.00
N ASP A 870 67.23 6.62 20.97
CA ASP A 870 68.64 6.96 20.76
C ASP A 870 69.50 5.72 20.46
N ALA A 871 69.03 4.51 20.82
CA ALA A 871 69.68 3.22 20.52
C ALA A 871 69.11 2.51 19.28
N GLU A 872 67.94 2.92 18.79
CA GLU A 872 67.32 2.49 17.53
C GLU A 872 67.54 3.54 16.41
N LEU A 873 68.56 4.40 16.59
CA LEU A 873 69.07 5.37 15.61
C LEU A 873 70.40 4.93 14.96
N GLU A 874 70.91 3.74 15.32
CA GLU A 874 71.93 2.97 14.56
C GLU A 874 71.28 1.79 13.81
#